data_AF-A0A2B8BCE2-F1
#
_entry.id   AF-A0A2B8BCE2-F1
#
_cell.length_a   1.000
_cell.length_b   1.000
_cell.length_c   1.000
_cell.angle_alpha   90.00
_cell.angle_beta   90.00
_cell.angle_gamma   90.00
#
_symmetry.space_group_name_H-M   'P 1'
#
loop_
_entity.id
_entity.type
_entity.pdbx_description
1 polymer ?
#
loop_
_entity_poly.entity_id
_entity_poly.type
_entity_poly.pdbx_seq_one_letter_code
_entity_poly.pdbx_strand_id
1 'polypeptide(L)'
;MGEQVAVIGRSLRWTWGLNTVAAILQLALACLTARFVAPADYGLMAAAAGTVRFALYLADLGISSAIIQKPDFDTARDGPVFFWTSAAAGAVTASLIWLLAPWLAGWSGHPEAVWLIRAYGLIAVLSGAGQTGLALARRRLDFRAIGLWGLSAMLVGQGLVATPLAVAGFGAWSLLAGALTQAAILALLALRSSAGILRIVPLTRIRGIELARLSSRFLTLRILDSAGLHLLPVAVFLLCGAYGAGLWDRAFALTVVPLEMVAAGLGQILFPLFSRLGDDPAARREVWLSSLMLMVTMTAAIAAGMAAAATALVPLALGEDWSATAAPFFWLAVWSAVRSVTQVSGSLLEGAGRLTVRAMIQSAYLLAIGAALLLVSPARAEEVALCLVAVELAAAMLLLPAAARTCGAAPGAVAVRLAAALLPTPVVAAAAGAGVALGGSPASGTVLAIGLSILALLGTLLYHPYRPLRRTVFHHLLPALTGRSATVPPEPAPPAAAPDATPDASPLPPPGTARLDVLGLGVDPFSLDRAVAAITDWIATGTPSYICLATVHGVIESRRDPELAAAYARASLVGTDGVPLVWWCRAAGLPAERVYGPDLTLAVCAASATQGWRHFLLGATDETLAALTDNLQRRFPDLQIVGTLAPPFRPMTGAEEAEIVAAINAARPDIVWIGLGAPKQEKWMARHRGQVAAPMMIGVGAAFDFLAGTKRQAPPWMGRNGLEWLFRLCSEPRRLARRYLVGNTLFVALTLARLVRGRG
;
A
#
# COMPACT_ATOMS: atom_id res chain seq x y z
N MET A 1 -11.72 -20.19 -14.96
CA MET A 1 -11.25 -19.89 -13.58
C MET A 1 -10.11 -18.87 -13.53
N GLY A 2 -9.09 -18.93 -14.40
CA GLY A 2 -7.97 -17.97 -14.43
C GLY A 2 -8.35 -16.51 -14.72
N GLU A 3 -9.31 -16.27 -15.61
CA GLU A 3 -9.78 -14.91 -15.96
C GLU A 3 -10.53 -14.24 -14.80
N GLN A 4 -11.38 -14.99 -14.08
CA GLN A 4 -12.09 -14.51 -12.89
C GLN A 4 -11.12 -14.18 -11.74
N VAL A 5 -10.07 -14.98 -11.54
CA VAL A 5 -9.02 -14.71 -10.53
C VAL A 5 -8.19 -13.47 -10.91
N ALA A 6 -7.89 -13.27 -12.19
CA ALA A 6 -7.19 -12.07 -12.67
C ALA A 6 -8.05 -10.80 -12.53
N VAL A 7 -9.36 -10.88 -12.76
CA VAL A 7 -10.30 -9.76 -12.52
C VAL A 7 -10.36 -9.42 -11.03
N ILE A 8 -10.50 -10.41 -10.14
CA ILE A 8 -10.52 -10.20 -8.68
C ILE A 8 -9.20 -9.56 -8.20
N GLY A 9 -8.05 -10.05 -8.68
CA GLY A 9 -6.74 -9.50 -8.31
C GLY A 9 -6.53 -8.05 -8.78
N ARG A 10 -6.99 -7.69 -9.99
CA ARG A 10 -6.96 -6.30 -10.48
C ARG A 10 -7.91 -5.41 -9.69
N SER A 11 -9.12 -5.89 -9.40
CA SER A 11 -10.13 -5.16 -8.64
C SER A 11 -9.68 -4.87 -7.21
N LEU A 12 -9.08 -5.85 -6.52
CA LEU A 12 -8.52 -5.66 -5.17
C LEU A 12 -7.42 -4.60 -5.14
N ARG A 13 -6.53 -4.57 -6.13
CA ARG A 13 -5.47 -3.55 -6.23
C ARG A 13 -6.04 -2.13 -6.32
N TRP A 14 -7.09 -1.94 -7.12
CA TRP A 14 -7.76 -0.64 -7.23
C TRP A 14 -8.47 -0.26 -5.93
N THR A 15 -9.19 -1.18 -5.32
CA THR A 15 -9.85 -0.93 -4.03
C THR A 15 -8.85 -0.50 -2.97
N TRP A 16 -7.74 -1.23 -2.81
CA TRP A 16 -6.73 -0.92 -1.80
C TRP A 16 -5.98 0.36 -2.11
N GLY A 17 -5.50 0.53 -3.35
CA GLY A 17 -4.78 1.72 -3.77
C GLY A 17 -5.63 2.99 -3.62
N LEU A 18 -6.86 3.00 -4.14
CA LEU A 18 -7.75 4.15 -4.06
C LEU A 18 -8.23 4.43 -2.63
N ASN A 19 -8.56 3.40 -1.84
CA ASN A 19 -8.95 3.60 -0.44
C ASN A 19 -7.79 4.12 0.41
N THR A 20 -6.55 3.70 0.12
CA THR A 20 -5.36 4.20 0.82
C THR A 20 -5.13 5.66 0.50
N VAL A 21 -5.18 6.02 -0.79
CA VAL A 21 -5.08 7.41 -1.24
C VAL A 21 -6.20 8.27 -0.65
N ALA A 22 -7.45 7.78 -0.69
CA ALA A 22 -8.60 8.47 -0.11
C ALA A 22 -8.43 8.68 1.39
N ALA A 23 -7.97 7.67 2.16
CA ALA A 23 -7.76 7.81 3.60
C ALA A 23 -6.66 8.82 3.95
N ILE A 24 -5.53 8.79 3.23
CA ILE A 24 -4.44 9.78 3.43
C ILE A 24 -4.94 11.19 3.16
N LEU A 25 -5.66 11.38 2.05
CA LEU A 25 -6.24 12.68 1.69
C LEU A 25 -7.33 13.12 2.66
N GLN A 26 -8.20 12.20 3.10
CA GLN A 26 -9.22 12.46 4.11
C GLN A 26 -8.58 12.93 5.42
N LEU A 27 -7.51 12.27 5.86
CA LEU A 27 -6.76 12.66 7.05
C LEU A 27 -6.13 14.05 6.88
N ALA A 28 -5.49 14.30 5.75
CA ALA A 28 -4.86 15.59 5.46
C ALA A 28 -5.90 16.73 5.42
N LEU A 29 -7.03 16.53 4.77
CA LEU A 29 -8.14 17.48 4.73
C LEU A 29 -8.75 17.69 6.13
N ALA A 30 -8.94 16.61 6.89
CA ALA A 30 -9.45 16.70 8.26
C ALA A 30 -8.51 17.54 9.15
N CYS A 31 -7.20 17.31 9.10
CA CYS A 31 -6.19 18.11 9.78
C CYS A 31 -6.21 19.57 9.33
N LEU A 32 -6.35 19.83 8.03
CA LEU A 32 -6.44 21.18 7.48
C LEU A 32 -7.68 21.92 7.99
N THR A 33 -8.87 21.30 7.92
CA THR A 33 -10.10 21.90 8.46
C THR A 33 -10.03 22.10 9.98
N ALA A 34 -9.35 21.22 10.71
CA ALA A 34 -9.26 21.31 12.16
C ALA A 34 -8.53 22.56 12.65
N ARG A 35 -7.70 23.18 11.81
CA ARG A 35 -7.02 24.44 12.11
C ARG A 35 -7.94 25.66 12.11
N PHE A 36 -9.13 25.55 11.54
CA PHE A 36 -10.08 26.67 11.38
C PHE A 36 -11.42 26.45 12.11
N VAL A 37 -11.63 25.26 12.68
CA VAL A 37 -12.90 24.90 13.35
C VAL A 37 -12.60 24.52 14.80
N ALA A 38 -13.38 25.06 15.74
CA ALA A 38 -13.17 24.84 17.15
C ALA A 38 -13.48 23.38 17.57
N PRO A 39 -12.86 22.86 18.65
CA PRO A 39 -13.17 21.52 19.14
C PRO A 39 -14.65 21.28 19.46
N ALA A 40 -15.35 22.27 20.03
CA ALA A 40 -16.77 22.13 20.34
C ALA A 40 -17.64 21.85 19.11
N ASP A 41 -17.36 22.53 17.98
CA ASP A 41 -18.06 22.32 16.72
C ASP A 41 -17.86 20.89 16.18
N TYR A 42 -16.66 20.35 16.35
CA TYR A 42 -16.38 18.96 15.99
C TYR A 42 -17.11 17.97 16.88
N GLY A 43 -17.23 18.22 18.18
CA GLY A 43 -17.98 17.32 19.06
C GLY A 43 -19.47 17.32 18.73
N LEU A 44 -20.06 18.49 18.50
CA LEU A 44 -21.44 18.64 18.05
C LEU A 44 -21.70 17.85 16.77
N MET A 45 -20.78 17.99 15.80
CA MET A 45 -20.83 17.27 14.55
C MET A 45 -20.63 15.75 14.73
N ALA A 46 -19.74 15.32 15.61
CA ALA A 46 -19.47 13.91 15.89
C ALA A 46 -20.69 13.22 16.50
N ALA A 47 -21.40 13.88 17.42
CA ALA A 47 -22.65 13.38 17.98
C ALA A 47 -23.74 13.27 16.91
N ALA A 48 -23.98 14.33 16.15
CA ALA A 48 -24.96 14.32 15.05
C ALA A 48 -24.64 13.22 14.02
N ALA A 49 -23.36 13.10 13.63
CA ALA A 49 -22.90 12.09 12.69
C ALA A 49 -23.04 10.67 13.25
N GLY A 50 -22.73 10.44 14.53
CA GLY A 50 -22.86 9.15 15.20
C GLY A 50 -24.30 8.63 15.19
N THR A 51 -25.25 9.48 15.62
CA THR A 51 -26.68 9.15 15.60
C THR A 51 -27.17 8.79 14.21
N VAL A 52 -26.85 9.61 13.20
CA VAL A 52 -27.31 9.37 11.85
C VAL A 52 -26.64 8.13 11.24
N ARG A 53 -25.32 7.93 11.42
CA ARG A 53 -24.62 6.73 10.94
C ARG A 53 -25.23 5.44 11.48
N PHE A 54 -25.57 5.41 12.77
CA PHE A 54 -26.26 4.27 13.37
C PHE A 54 -27.64 4.05 12.73
N ALA A 55 -28.42 5.11 12.54
CA ALA A 55 -29.74 5.04 11.91
C ALA A 55 -29.67 4.59 10.43
N LEU A 56 -28.67 5.04 9.67
CA LEU A 56 -28.41 4.60 8.29
C LEU A 56 -28.08 3.11 8.21
N TYR A 57 -27.33 2.62 9.20
CA TYR A 57 -26.97 1.22 9.27
C TYR A 57 -28.20 0.33 9.45
N LEU A 58 -29.14 0.76 10.31
CA LEU A 58 -30.44 0.13 10.44
C LEU A 58 -31.26 0.23 9.15
N ALA A 59 -31.21 1.37 8.45
CA ALA A 59 -31.95 1.62 7.22
C ALA A 59 -31.52 0.73 6.04
N ASP A 60 -30.24 0.32 5.98
CA ASP A 60 -29.73 -0.53 4.91
C ASP A 60 -30.39 -1.92 4.92
N LEU A 61 -30.95 -2.41 6.05
CA LEU A 61 -31.71 -3.68 6.22
C LEU A 61 -31.19 -4.92 5.43
N GLY A 62 -29.91 -4.92 5.04
CA GLY A 62 -29.33 -5.91 4.13
C GLY A 62 -29.76 -5.81 2.67
N ILE A 63 -30.43 -4.74 2.26
CA ILE A 63 -30.83 -4.42 0.88
C ILE A 63 -29.62 -4.47 -0.06
N SER A 64 -28.53 -3.81 0.32
CA SER A 64 -27.26 -3.81 -0.43
C SER A 64 -26.69 -5.24 -0.61
N SER A 65 -26.83 -6.09 0.41
CA SER A 65 -26.35 -7.49 0.37
C SER A 65 -27.26 -8.37 -0.51
N ALA A 66 -28.57 -8.13 -0.46
CA ALA A 66 -29.55 -8.85 -1.27
C ALA A 66 -29.38 -8.59 -2.78
N ILE A 67 -29.09 -7.34 -3.18
CA ILE A 67 -28.77 -7.00 -4.58
C ILE A 67 -27.55 -7.78 -5.06
N ILE A 68 -26.53 -7.97 -4.21
CA ILE A 68 -25.29 -8.66 -4.58
C ILE A 68 -25.50 -10.18 -4.66
N GLN A 69 -26.29 -10.76 -3.74
CA GLN A 69 -26.44 -12.22 -3.61
C GLN A 69 -27.53 -12.83 -4.49
N LYS A 70 -28.48 -12.04 -5.02
CA LYS A 70 -29.56 -12.57 -5.87
C LYS A 70 -28.99 -13.15 -7.19
N PRO A 71 -29.10 -14.45 -7.49
CA PRO A 71 -28.50 -15.04 -8.70
C PRO A 71 -29.09 -14.43 -9.99
N ASP A 72 -30.41 -14.37 -10.11
CA ASP A 72 -31.13 -13.87 -11.31
C ASP A 72 -31.61 -12.43 -11.15
N PHE A 73 -30.68 -11.50 -10.92
CA PHE A 73 -31.01 -10.08 -10.78
C PHE A 73 -31.14 -9.43 -12.16
N ASP A 74 -32.35 -8.97 -12.49
CA ASP A 74 -32.61 -8.17 -13.68
C ASP A 74 -32.59 -6.68 -13.32
N THR A 75 -31.67 -5.92 -13.92
CA THR A 75 -31.53 -4.48 -13.61
C THR A 75 -32.76 -3.66 -14.03
N ALA A 76 -33.44 -4.04 -15.11
CA ALA A 76 -34.61 -3.32 -15.61
C ALA A 76 -35.87 -3.63 -14.80
N ARG A 77 -36.02 -4.87 -14.33
CA ARG A 77 -37.19 -5.33 -13.57
C ARG A 77 -37.05 -5.13 -12.06
N ASP A 78 -35.92 -5.56 -11.49
CA ASP A 78 -35.71 -5.61 -10.04
C ASP A 78 -35.12 -4.29 -9.53
N GLY A 79 -34.23 -3.66 -10.32
CA GLY A 79 -33.56 -2.40 -9.96
C GLY A 79 -34.49 -1.33 -9.38
N PRO A 80 -35.58 -0.96 -10.08
CA PRO A 80 -36.51 0.06 -9.57
C PRO A 80 -37.16 -0.27 -8.23
N VAL A 81 -37.49 -1.55 -7.96
CA VAL A 81 -38.06 -1.98 -6.67
C VAL A 81 -37.05 -1.75 -5.55
N PHE A 82 -35.80 -2.16 -5.77
CA PHE A 82 -34.73 -1.96 -4.80
C PHE A 82 -34.44 -0.48 -4.55
N PHE A 83 -34.45 0.34 -5.60
CA PHE A 83 -34.27 1.79 -5.49
C PHE A 83 -35.35 2.45 -4.64
N TRP A 84 -36.63 2.24 -4.96
CA TRP A 84 -37.71 2.86 -4.19
C TRP A 84 -37.77 2.33 -2.76
N THR A 85 -37.40 1.07 -2.52
CA THR A 85 -37.28 0.52 -1.16
C THR A 85 -36.16 1.21 -0.38
N SER A 86 -34.97 1.38 -0.98
CA SER A 86 -33.85 2.10 -0.35
C SER A 86 -34.15 3.59 -0.15
N ALA A 87 -34.78 4.24 -1.11
CA ALA A 87 -35.19 5.65 -1.02
C ALA A 87 -36.26 5.86 0.08
N ALA A 88 -37.25 4.97 0.15
CA ALA A 88 -38.27 5.00 1.21
C ALA A 88 -37.65 4.75 2.59
N ALA A 89 -36.76 3.77 2.73
CA ALA A 89 -36.03 3.53 3.97
C ALA A 89 -35.23 4.77 4.40
N GLY A 90 -34.49 5.40 3.47
CA GLY A 90 -33.78 6.64 3.72
C GLY A 90 -34.68 7.80 4.14
N ALA A 91 -35.84 7.96 3.51
CA ALA A 91 -36.83 8.98 3.85
C ALA A 91 -37.47 8.75 5.23
N VAL A 92 -37.80 7.50 5.57
CA VAL A 92 -38.30 7.12 6.90
C VAL A 92 -37.25 7.41 7.96
N THR A 93 -36.00 7.00 7.73
CA THR A 93 -34.89 7.28 8.64
C THR A 93 -34.67 8.78 8.83
N ALA A 94 -34.67 9.58 7.76
CA ALA A 94 -34.57 11.04 7.85
C ALA A 94 -35.72 11.65 8.64
N SER A 95 -36.95 11.17 8.43
CA SER A 95 -38.14 11.63 9.14
C SER A 95 -38.07 11.31 10.63
N LEU A 96 -37.62 10.11 10.99
CA LEU A 96 -37.40 9.72 12.39
C LEU A 96 -36.33 10.58 13.05
N ILE A 97 -35.19 10.81 12.37
CA ILE A 97 -34.14 11.72 12.86
C ILE A 97 -34.72 13.13 13.06
N TRP A 98 -35.52 13.62 12.12
CA TRP A 98 -36.10 14.96 12.19
C TRP A 98 -37.03 15.15 13.40
N LEU A 99 -37.85 14.13 13.69
CA LEU A 99 -38.78 14.11 14.83
C LEU A 99 -38.05 13.93 16.17
N LEU A 100 -37.00 13.09 16.20
CA LEU A 100 -36.23 12.82 17.42
C LEU A 100 -35.17 13.89 17.72
N ALA A 101 -34.82 14.76 16.76
CA ALA A 101 -33.78 15.77 16.93
C ALA A 101 -33.95 16.68 18.16
N PRO A 102 -35.15 17.19 18.51
CA PRO A 102 -35.35 17.98 19.74
C PRO A 102 -35.05 17.19 21.02
N TRP A 103 -35.43 15.91 21.05
CA TRP A 103 -35.17 15.05 22.20
C TRP A 103 -33.67 14.75 22.34
N LEU A 104 -33.02 14.41 21.22
CA LEU A 104 -31.58 14.16 21.16
C LEU A 104 -30.77 15.41 21.56
N ALA A 105 -31.13 16.58 21.03
CA ALA A 105 -30.46 17.85 21.32
C ALA A 105 -30.73 18.35 22.75
N GLY A 106 -31.95 18.12 23.27
CA GLY A 106 -32.33 18.47 24.63
C GLY A 106 -31.58 17.66 25.68
N TRP A 107 -31.34 16.37 25.43
CA TRP A 107 -30.57 15.52 26.33
C TRP A 107 -29.09 15.91 26.41
N SER A 108 -28.57 16.51 25.33
CA SER A 108 -27.22 17.10 25.28
C SER A 108 -27.06 18.47 25.94
N GLY A 109 -28.13 19.15 26.35
CA GLY A 109 -28.06 20.52 26.85
C GLY A 109 -27.72 21.58 25.78
N HIS A 110 -27.81 21.23 24.49
CA HIS A 110 -27.46 22.08 23.35
C HIS A 110 -28.66 22.20 22.38
N PRO A 111 -29.67 23.05 22.67
CA PRO A 111 -30.85 23.20 21.82
C PRO A 111 -30.53 23.68 20.40
N GLU A 112 -29.40 24.35 20.19
CA GLU A 112 -28.87 24.76 18.89
C GLU A 112 -28.51 23.57 17.99
N ALA A 113 -28.25 22.39 18.56
CA ALA A 113 -27.90 21.18 17.82
C ALA A 113 -29.05 20.61 16.97
N VAL A 114 -30.30 20.97 17.29
CA VAL A 114 -31.51 20.44 16.63
C VAL A 114 -31.43 20.60 15.11
N TRP A 115 -31.06 21.79 14.65
CA TRP A 115 -31.01 22.09 13.22
C TRP A 115 -29.87 21.38 12.51
N LEU A 116 -28.73 21.20 13.19
CA LEU A 116 -27.61 20.42 12.67
C LEU A 116 -27.96 18.94 12.53
N ILE A 117 -28.58 18.32 13.55
CA ILE A 117 -29.02 16.92 13.49
C ILE A 117 -30.05 16.73 12.37
N ARG A 118 -31.03 17.63 12.26
CA ARG A 118 -32.04 17.63 11.20
C ARG A 118 -31.42 17.70 9.81
N ALA A 119 -30.53 18.65 9.59
CA ALA A 119 -29.85 18.82 8.31
C ALA A 119 -28.93 17.64 7.99
N TYR A 120 -28.22 17.09 8.98
CA TYR A 120 -27.40 15.89 8.79
C TYR A 120 -28.26 14.67 8.44
N GLY A 121 -29.49 14.58 8.97
CA GLY A 121 -30.46 13.55 8.61
C GLY A 121 -30.82 13.49 7.12
N LEU A 122 -30.65 14.58 6.36
CA LEU A 122 -30.83 14.58 4.89
C LEU A 122 -29.85 13.65 4.16
N ILE A 123 -28.70 13.33 4.78
CA ILE A 123 -27.76 12.33 4.26
C ILE A 123 -28.44 10.96 4.12
N ALA A 124 -29.47 10.65 4.93
CA ALA A 124 -30.22 9.41 4.80
C ALA A 124 -31.02 9.32 3.51
N VAL A 125 -31.62 10.43 3.08
CA VAL A 125 -32.33 10.50 1.79
C VAL A 125 -31.35 10.32 0.64
N LEU A 126 -30.24 11.04 0.66
CA LEU A 126 -29.20 10.97 -0.37
C LEU A 126 -28.58 9.58 -0.45
N SER A 127 -28.25 8.99 0.70
CA SER A 127 -27.72 7.64 0.78
C SER A 127 -28.72 6.64 0.23
N GLY A 128 -29.97 6.68 0.68
CA GLY A 128 -31.04 5.79 0.20
C GLY A 128 -31.21 5.81 -1.32
N ALA A 129 -31.14 6.99 -1.93
CA ALA A 129 -31.20 7.14 -3.39
C ALA A 129 -29.95 6.58 -4.12
N GLY A 130 -28.76 6.70 -3.54
CA GLY A 130 -27.50 6.22 -4.13
C GLY A 130 -27.20 4.73 -3.90
N GLN A 131 -27.76 4.10 -2.87
CA GLN A 131 -27.34 2.76 -2.42
C GLN A 131 -27.52 1.69 -3.51
N THR A 132 -28.63 1.70 -4.24
CA THR A 132 -28.89 0.71 -5.30
C THR A 132 -27.84 0.80 -6.41
N GLY A 133 -27.46 2.01 -6.82
CA GLY A 133 -26.40 2.21 -7.82
C GLY A 133 -25.04 1.70 -7.33
N LEU A 134 -24.68 2.00 -6.07
CA LEU A 134 -23.46 1.47 -5.44
C LEU A 134 -23.46 -0.06 -5.35
N ALA A 135 -24.59 -0.66 -4.96
CA ALA A 135 -24.72 -2.11 -4.88
C ALA A 135 -24.58 -2.80 -6.25
N LEU A 136 -25.12 -2.18 -7.31
CA LEU A 136 -24.96 -2.67 -8.68
C LEU A 136 -23.53 -2.54 -9.20
N ALA A 137 -22.86 -1.42 -8.91
CA ALA A 137 -21.44 -1.26 -9.23
C ALA A 137 -20.58 -2.32 -8.51
N ARG A 138 -20.89 -2.63 -7.24
CA ARG A 138 -20.22 -3.70 -6.49
C ARG A 138 -20.49 -5.08 -7.10
N ARG A 139 -21.73 -5.35 -7.50
CA ARG A 139 -22.12 -6.60 -8.19
C ARG A 139 -21.38 -6.77 -9.51
N ARG A 140 -21.20 -5.68 -10.28
CA ARG A 140 -20.40 -5.65 -11.53
C ARG A 140 -18.88 -5.69 -11.29
N LEU A 141 -18.44 -5.72 -10.03
CA LEU A 141 -17.04 -5.68 -9.61
C LEU A 141 -16.28 -4.43 -10.11
N ASP A 142 -16.99 -3.32 -10.35
CA ASP A 142 -16.42 -2.05 -10.80
C ASP A 142 -15.91 -1.21 -9.62
N PHE A 143 -14.96 -1.77 -8.88
CA PHE A 143 -14.37 -1.11 -7.71
C PHE A 143 -13.54 0.11 -8.07
N ARG A 144 -13.06 0.20 -9.31
CA ARG A 144 -12.37 1.39 -9.81
C ARG A 144 -13.34 2.57 -9.85
N ALA A 145 -14.52 2.40 -10.44
CA ALA A 145 -15.51 3.46 -10.47
C ALA A 145 -15.97 3.85 -9.06
N ILE A 146 -16.26 2.87 -8.19
CA ILE A 146 -16.65 3.13 -6.79
C ILE A 146 -15.58 3.95 -6.05
N GLY A 147 -14.31 3.56 -6.18
CA GLY A 147 -13.20 4.27 -5.55
C GLY A 147 -13.04 5.69 -6.08
N LEU A 148 -13.14 5.87 -7.41
CA LEU A 148 -13.07 7.21 -8.03
C LEU A 148 -14.25 8.10 -7.63
N TRP A 149 -15.47 7.58 -7.58
CA TRP A 149 -16.64 8.34 -7.14
C TRP A 149 -16.49 8.79 -5.69
N GLY A 150 -16.05 7.89 -4.80
CA GLY A 150 -15.80 8.21 -3.40
C GLY A 150 -14.72 9.28 -3.24
N LEU A 151 -13.62 9.16 -3.98
CA LEU A 151 -12.53 10.13 -3.97
C LEU A 151 -12.99 11.50 -4.49
N SER A 152 -13.69 11.55 -5.62
CA SER A 152 -14.24 12.80 -6.18
C SER A 152 -15.22 13.46 -5.22
N ALA A 153 -16.15 12.68 -4.65
CA ALA A 153 -17.11 13.19 -3.67
C ALA A 153 -16.43 13.75 -2.42
N MET A 154 -15.39 13.09 -1.92
CA MET A 154 -14.60 13.55 -0.77
C MET A 154 -13.83 14.84 -1.09
N LEU A 155 -13.14 14.90 -2.23
CA LEU A 155 -12.36 16.08 -2.62
C LEU A 155 -13.25 17.31 -2.81
N VAL A 156 -14.42 17.15 -3.44
CA VAL A 156 -15.35 18.26 -3.61
C VAL A 156 -16.02 18.63 -2.28
N GLY A 157 -16.55 17.65 -1.54
CA GLY A 157 -17.26 17.91 -0.29
C GLY A 157 -16.35 18.45 0.81
N GLN A 158 -15.28 17.74 1.16
CA GLN A 158 -14.41 18.15 2.27
C GLN A 158 -13.37 19.19 1.83
N GLY A 159 -12.80 19.03 0.63
CA GLY A 159 -11.77 19.93 0.11
C GLY A 159 -12.34 21.25 -0.40
N LEU A 160 -13.27 21.23 -1.35
CA LEU A 160 -13.77 22.44 -2.02
C LEU A 160 -14.94 23.13 -1.31
N VAL A 161 -15.69 22.43 -0.45
CA VAL A 161 -16.83 23.02 0.28
C VAL A 161 -16.51 23.21 1.76
N ALA A 162 -16.16 22.14 2.50
CA ALA A 162 -15.95 22.27 3.95
C ALA A 162 -14.76 23.18 4.30
N THR A 163 -13.62 23.01 3.61
CA THR A 163 -12.41 23.77 3.95
C THR A 163 -12.58 25.28 3.73
N PRO A 164 -13.09 25.78 2.59
CA PRO A 164 -13.31 27.21 2.41
C PRO A 164 -14.36 27.78 3.38
N LEU A 165 -15.44 27.04 3.67
CA LEU A 165 -16.44 27.48 4.65
C LEU A 165 -15.87 27.50 6.08
N ALA A 166 -14.98 26.57 6.41
CA ALA A 166 -14.26 26.57 7.69
C ALA A 166 -13.37 27.81 7.81
N VAL A 167 -12.60 28.13 6.77
CA VAL A 167 -11.78 29.35 6.70
C VAL A 167 -12.65 30.62 6.81
N ALA A 168 -13.85 30.61 6.24
CA ALA A 168 -14.81 31.70 6.35
C ALA A 168 -15.55 31.76 7.72
N GLY A 169 -15.23 30.87 8.67
CA GLY A 169 -15.76 30.93 10.04
C GLY A 169 -17.13 30.30 10.25
N PHE A 170 -17.60 29.42 9.36
CA PHE A 170 -18.93 28.77 9.50
C PHE A 170 -18.98 27.64 10.54
N GLY A 171 -17.89 27.36 11.26
CA GLY A 171 -17.86 26.38 12.36
C GLY A 171 -18.40 24.99 11.97
N ALA A 172 -19.28 24.42 12.80
CA ALA A 172 -19.90 23.10 12.55
C ALA A 172 -20.66 23.00 11.21
N TRP A 173 -21.21 24.10 10.70
CA TRP A 173 -21.94 24.12 9.43
C TRP A 173 -21.05 23.86 8.22
N SER A 174 -19.75 24.19 8.31
CA SER A 174 -18.77 23.87 7.26
C SER A 174 -18.62 22.35 7.10
N LEU A 175 -18.56 21.62 8.21
CA LEU A 175 -18.42 20.16 8.25
C LEU A 175 -19.68 19.47 7.71
N LEU A 176 -20.85 19.98 8.12
CA LEU A 176 -22.15 19.51 7.62
C LEU A 176 -22.30 19.74 6.12
N ALA A 177 -22.01 20.94 5.63
CA ALA A 177 -22.09 21.27 4.21
C ALA A 177 -21.17 20.36 3.36
N GLY A 178 -19.96 20.08 3.85
CA GLY A 178 -19.06 19.14 3.20
C GLY A 178 -19.58 17.71 3.19
N ALA A 179 -20.12 17.22 4.31
CA ALA A 179 -20.69 15.88 4.42
C ALA A 179 -21.92 15.70 3.51
N LEU A 180 -22.82 16.68 3.47
CA LEU A 180 -23.98 16.69 2.57
C LEU A 180 -23.57 16.71 1.11
N THR A 181 -22.60 17.57 0.75
CA THR A 181 -22.08 17.66 -0.61
C THR A 181 -21.44 16.34 -1.04
N GLN A 182 -20.64 15.73 -0.16
CA GLN A 182 -20.03 14.42 -0.40
C GLN A 182 -21.10 13.34 -0.61
N ALA A 183 -22.13 13.29 0.24
CA ALA A 183 -23.23 12.34 0.09
C ALA A 183 -24.01 12.56 -1.22
N ALA A 184 -24.28 13.81 -1.58
CA ALA A 184 -25.01 14.17 -2.80
C ALA A 184 -24.24 13.78 -4.07
N ILE A 185 -22.95 14.11 -4.16
CA ILE A 185 -22.11 13.77 -5.31
C ILE A 185 -22.00 12.24 -5.45
N LEU A 186 -21.77 11.53 -4.34
CA LEU A 186 -21.69 10.08 -4.36
C LEU A 186 -23.01 9.46 -4.84
N ALA A 187 -24.15 9.96 -4.35
CA ALA A 187 -25.47 9.50 -4.77
C ALA A 187 -25.72 9.74 -6.26
N LEU A 188 -25.39 10.94 -6.78
CA LEU A 188 -25.54 11.29 -8.19
C LEU A 188 -24.66 10.41 -9.11
N LEU A 189 -23.39 10.21 -8.74
CA LEU A 189 -22.47 9.35 -9.50
C LEU A 189 -22.93 7.89 -9.47
N ALA A 190 -23.40 7.41 -8.31
CA ALA A 190 -23.95 6.07 -8.19
C ALA A 190 -25.20 5.88 -9.07
N LEU A 191 -26.10 6.87 -9.10
CA LEU A 191 -27.30 6.85 -9.95
C LEU A 191 -26.97 6.81 -11.45
N ARG A 192 -25.88 7.45 -11.87
CA ARG A 192 -25.41 7.41 -13.27
C ARG A 192 -25.07 5.99 -13.72
N SER A 193 -24.53 5.16 -12.83
CA SER A 193 -24.22 3.76 -13.13
C SER A 193 -25.46 2.86 -13.33
N SER A 194 -26.63 3.44 -13.06
CA SER A 194 -27.91 2.78 -12.94
C SER A 194 -29.03 3.52 -13.70
N ALA A 195 -28.68 4.13 -14.83
CA ALA A 195 -29.63 4.77 -15.73
C ALA A 195 -30.71 3.75 -16.18
N GLY A 196 -31.96 3.98 -15.79
CA GLY A 196 -33.09 3.07 -16.03
C GLY A 196 -33.81 2.56 -14.77
N ILE A 197 -33.23 2.80 -13.59
CA ILE A 197 -33.77 2.35 -12.30
C ILE A 197 -34.83 3.30 -11.72
N LEU A 198 -34.89 4.54 -12.19
CA LEU A 198 -35.85 5.56 -11.74
C LEU A 198 -37.30 5.31 -12.19
N ARG A 199 -37.61 4.17 -12.80
CA ARG A 199 -38.97 3.83 -13.22
C ARG A 199 -39.86 3.66 -11.99
N ILE A 200 -41.07 4.21 -12.03
CA ILE A 200 -42.05 4.04 -10.95
C ILE A 200 -42.60 2.60 -11.03
N VAL A 201 -42.64 1.90 -9.90
CA VAL A 201 -43.18 0.53 -9.82
C VAL A 201 -44.32 0.48 -8.80
N PRO A 202 -45.42 -0.22 -9.10
CA PRO A 202 -46.51 -0.40 -8.13
C PRO A 202 -46.05 -1.13 -6.86
N LEU A 203 -46.53 -0.66 -5.70
CA LEU A 203 -46.23 -1.17 -4.35
C LEU A 203 -46.50 -2.69 -4.20
N THR A 204 -47.39 -3.26 -5.03
CA THR A 204 -47.76 -4.68 -5.04
C THR A 204 -46.64 -5.63 -5.48
N ARG A 205 -45.56 -5.13 -6.10
CA ARG A 205 -44.39 -5.94 -6.50
C ARG A 205 -43.30 -6.05 -5.42
N ILE A 206 -43.43 -5.34 -4.30
CA ILE A 206 -42.49 -5.42 -3.17
C ILE A 206 -42.76 -6.74 -2.43
N ARG A 207 -42.23 -7.87 -2.92
CA ARG A 207 -42.18 -9.13 -2.14
C ARG A 207 -41.15 -8.99 -1.02
N GLY A 208 -41.53 -8.30 0.06
CA GLY A 208 -40.66 -7.93 1.18
C GLY A 208 -40.16 -9.10 2.05
N ILE A 209 -40.68 -10.32 1.87
CA ILE A 209 -40.46 -11.44 2.79
C ILE A 209 -39.22 -12.28 2.44
N GLU A 210 -38.80 -12.33 1.16
CA GLU A 210 -37.56 -13.05 0.78
C GLU A 210 -36.28 -12.23 1.03
N LEU A 211 -36.37 -10.89 1.00
CA LEU A 211 -35.26 -9.97 1.24
C LEU A 211 -34.81 -9.94 2.71
N ALA A 212 -35.77 -10.00 3.64
CA ALA A 212 -35.51 -9.95 5.07
C ALA A 212 -34.93 -11.26 5.64
N ARG A 213 -35.28 -12.42 5.06
CA ARG A 213 -34.77 -13.74 5.51
C ARG A 213 -33.30 -13.99 5.20
N LEU A 214 -32.75 -13.36 4.15
CA LEU A 214 -31.35 -13.55 3.74
C LEU A 214 -30.36 -12.84 4.69
N SER A 215 -30.80 -11.75 5.32
CA SER A 215 -29.94 -10.86 6.12
C SER A 215 -30.04 -11.10 7.63
N SER A 216 -31.07 -11.80 8.10
CA SER A 216 -31.44 -11.91 9.51
C SER A 216 -30.40 -12.65 10.39
N ARG A 217 -29.64 -13.61 9.84
CA ARG A 217 -28.68 -14.42 10.62
C ARG A 217 -27.43 -13.64 11.06
N PHE A 218 -27.05 -12.59 10.34
CA PHE A 218 -25.93 -11.70 10.71
C PHE A 218 -26.39 -10.33 11.20
N LEU A 219 -27.68 -10.02 11.08
CA LEU A 219 -28.24 -8.71 11.46
C LEU A 219 -27.95 -8.38 12.93
N THR A 220 -28.14 -9.33 13.85
CA THR A 220 -27.89 -9.12 15.28
C THR A 220 -26.43 -8.75 15.55
N LEU A 221 -25.47 -9.54 15.04
CA LEU A 221 -24.03 -9.26 15.21
C LEU A 221 -23.64 -7.92 14.58
N ARG A 222 -24.19 -7.62 13.40
CA ARG A 222 -23.97 -6.36 12.70
C ARG A 222 -24.49 -5.15 13.47
N ILE A 223 -25.68 -5.25 14.06
CA ILE A 223 -26.25 -4.19 14.91
C ILE A 223 -25.39 -3.99 16.15
N LEU A 224 -24.96 -5.07 16.81
CA LEU A 224 -24.09 -4.99 18.00
C LEU A 224 -22.73 -4.35 17.68
N ASP A 225 -22.08 -4.78 16.59
CA ASP A 225 -20.78 -4.22 16.16
C ASP A 225 -20.93 -2.73 15.77
N SER A 226 -22.03 -2.39 15.09
CA SER A 226 -22.36 -1.02 14.66
C SER A 226 -22.65 -0.09 15.85
N ALA A 227 -23.41 -0.57 16.84
CA ALA A 227 -23.75 0.19 18.04
C ALA A 227 -22.48 0.63 18.79
N GLY A 228 -21.52 -0.29 18.98
CA GLY A 228 -20.28 -0.02 19.71
C GLY A 228 -19.40 1.06 19.09
N LEU A 229 -19.43 1.21 17.75
CA LEU A 229 -18.58 2.19 17.06
C LEU A 229 -19.29 3.52 16.77
N HIS A 230 -20.60 3.48 16.49
CA HIS A 230 -21.32 4.67 16.02
C HIS A 230 -22.10 5.40 17.12
N LEU A 231 -22.46 4.73 18.22
CA LEU A 231 -23.10 5.38 19.37
C LEU A 231 -22.08 5.91 20.38
N LEU A 232 -20.83 5.45 20.31
CA LEU A 232 -19.77 5.87 21.21
C LEU A 232 -19.47 7.39 21.16
N PRO A 233 -19.38 8.06 19.99
CA PRO A 233 -19.22 9.51 19.93
C PRO A 233 -20.37 10.27 20.60
N VAL A 234 -21.60 9.73 20.51
CA VAL A 234 -22.78 10.29 21.17
C VAL A 234 -22.65 10.15 22.69
N ALA A 235 -22.22 8.98 23.19
CA ALA A 235 -21.97 8.79 24.61
C ALA A 235 -20.89 9.73 25.14
N VAL A 236 -19.78 9.91 24.41
CA VAL A 236 -18.72 10.86 24.79
C VAL A 236 -19.26 12.30 24.83
N PHE A 237 -20.10 12.68 23.87
CA PHE A 237 -20.72 14.00 23.84
C PHE A 237 -21.58 14.25 25.08
N LEU A 238 -22.38 13.27 25.48
CA LEU A 238 -23.29 13.41 26.62
C LEU A 238 -22.55 13.45 27.96
N LEU A 239 -21.40 12.78 28.06
CA LEU A 239 -20.61 12.68 29.29
C LEU A 239 -19.60 13.83 29.43
N CYS A 240 -18.95 14.23 28.34
CA CYS A 240 -17.84 15.18 28.34
C CYS A 240 -18.18 16.53 27.67
N GLY A 241 -19.41 16.70 27.17
CA GLY A 241 -19.86 17.88 26.43
C GLY A 241 -19.26 17.99 25.01
N ALA A 242 -19.66 19.05 24.30
CA ALA A 242 -19.24 19.31 22.92
C ALA A 242 -17.71 19.44 22.78
N TYR A 243 -17.04 20.13 23.70
CA TYR A 243 -15.59 20.29 23.66
C TYR A 243 -14.86 18.95 23.83
N GLY A 244 -15.22 18.15 24.85
CA GLY A 244 -14.61 16.85 25.11
C GLY A 244 -14.85 15.85 23.97
N ALA A 245 -16.05 15.82 23.40
CA ALA A 245 -16.34 15.02 22.22
C ALA A 245 -15.53 15.42 20.99
N GLY A 246 -15.25 16.72 20.81
CA GLY A 246 -14.36 17.20 19.75
C GLY A 246 -12.94 16.67 19.89
N LEU A 247 -12.37 16.78 21.10
CA LEU A 247 -11.04 16.25 21.40
C LEU A 247 -10.99 14.74 21.16
N TRP A 248 -12.00 14.00 21.62
CA TRP A 248 -12.11 12.56 21.42
C TRP A 248 -12.23 12.19 19.94
N ASP A 249 -13.08 12.87 19.19
CA ASP A 249 -13.36 12.54 17.79
C ASP A 249 -12.13 12.76 16.90
N ARG A 250 -11.37 13.83 17.15
CA ARG A 250 -10.08 14.04 16.49
C ARG A 250 -9.04 13.00 16.89
N ALA A 251 -8.94 12.67 18.18
CA ALA A 251 -8.07 11.60 18.65
C ALA A 251 -8.43 10.27 17.96
N PHE A 252 -9.72 9.94 17.86
CA PHE A 252 -10.24 8.74 17.21
C PHE A 252 -9.90 8.71 15.72
N ALA A 253 -10.12 9.82 15.01
CA ALA A 253 -9.82 9.92 13.58
C ALA A 253 -8.32 9.79 13.27
N LEU A 254 -7.44 10.35 14.11
CA LEU A 254 -5.99 10.28 13.91
C LEU A 254 -5.39 8.93 14.31
N THR A 255 -6.03 8.17 15.21
CA THR A 255 -5.47 6.91 15.76
C THR A 255 -6.21 5.67 15.27
N VAL A 256 -7.51 5.57 15.57
CA VAL A 256 -8.29 4.35 15.35
C VAL A 256 -8.43 4.07 13.86
N VAL A 257 -8.72 5.10 13.05
CA VAL A 257 -8.99 4.91 11.61
C VAL A 257 -7.79 4.30 10.89
N PRO A 258 -6.54 4.82 10.98
CA PRO A 258 -5.39 4.18 10.36
C PRO A 258 -5.13 2.75 10.86
N LEU A 259 -5.36 2.47 12.14
CA LEU A 259 -5.11 1.13 12.70
C LEU A 259 -6.17 0.12 12.25
N GLU A 260 -7.43 0.56 12.18
CA GLU A 260 -8.51 -0.25 11.63
C GLU A 260 -8.31 -0.52 10.14
N MET A 261 -7.67 0.36 9.36
CA MET A 261 -7.33 0.05 7.97
C MET A 261 -6.38 -1.15 7.86
N VAL A 262 -5.37 -1.22 8.72
CA VAL A 262 -4.46 -2.38 8.80
C VAL A 262 -5.25 -3.63 9.19
N ALA A 263 -6.13 -3.51 10.18
CA ALA A 263 -6.88 -4.63 10.71
C ALA A 263 -7.95 -5.17 9.74
N ALA A 264 -8.73 -4.28 9.13
CA ALA A 264 -9.78 -4.58 8.16
C ALA A 264 -9.21 -5.29 6.92
N GLY A 265 -8.00 -4.91 6.51
CA GLY A 265 -7.30 -5.52 5.39
C GLY A 265 -7.09 -7.03 5.53
N LEU A 266 -6.66 -7.48 6.71
CA LEU A 266 -6.54 -8.90 7.03
C LEU A 266 -7.92 -9.52 7.31
N GLY A 267 -8.80 -8.81 8.04
CA GLY A 267 -10.12 -9.30 8.44
C GLY A 267 -10.99 -9.80 7.27
N GLN A 268 -10.94 -9.11 6.12
CA GLN A 268 -11.66 -9.52 4.91
C GLN A 268 -11.25 -10.89 4.36
N ILE A 269 -10.04 -11.34 4.66
CA ILE A 269 -9.47 -12.61 4.19
C ILE A 269 -9.62 -13.69 5.26
N LEU A 270 -9.52 -13.31 6.55
CA LEU A 270 -9.53 -14.25 7.67
C LEU A 270 -10.85 -15.00 7.79
N PHE A 271 -12.00 -14.33 7.68
CA PHE A 271 -13.29 -15.00 7.78
C PHE A 271 -13.48 -16.08 6.69
N PRO A 272 -13.33 -15.77 5.38
CA PRO A 272 -13.43 -16.80 4.33
C PRO A 272 -12.39 -17.93 4.47
N LEU A 273 -11.19 -17.60 4.97
CA LEU A 273 -10.14 -18.58 5.21
C LEU A 273 -10.56 -19.57 6.30
N PHE A 274 -11.04 -19.09 7.45
CA PHE A 274 -11.49 -19.95 8.54
C PHE A 274 -12.68 -20.83 8.15
N SER A 275 -13.62 -20.31 7.37
CA SER A 275 -14.75 -21.10 6.87
C SER A 275 -14.32 -22.22 5.92
N ARG A 276 -13.25 -22.02 5.12
CA ARG A 276 -12.72 -23.03 4.19
C ARG A 276 -11.91 -24.13 4.87
N LEU A 277 -11.29 -23.84 6.01
CA LEU A 277 -10.54 -24.83 6.79
C LEU A 277 -11.46 -25.90 7.40
N GLY A 278 -12.79 -25.70 7.34
CA GLY A 278 -13.77 -26.66 7.80
C GLY A 278 -13.54 -27.02 9.26
N ASP A 279 -13.59 -28.31 9.57
CA ASP A 279 -13.45 -28.78 10.94
C ASP A 279 -12.04 -29.12 11.42
N ASP A 280 -11.00 -28.90 10.61
CA ASP A 280 -9.60 -29.16 11.01
C ASP A 280 -9.16 -28.21 12.15
N PRO A 281 -9.05 -28.70 13.41
CA PRO A 281 -8.71 -27.84 14.54
C PRO A 281 -7.24 -27.42 14.51
N ALA A 282 -6.34 -28.27 13.97
CA ALA A 282 -4.91 -28.01 13.93
C ALA A 282 -4.59 -26.91 12.91
N ALA A 283 -5.20 -26.97 11.72
CA ALA A 283 -5.05 -25.92 10.71
C ALA A 283 -5.67 -24.60 11.18
N ARG A 284 -6.89 -24.63 11.75
CA ARG A 284 -7.53 -23.43 12.32
C ARG A 284 -6.67 -22.79 13.42
N ARG A 285 -6.07 -23.60 14.30
CA ARG A 285 -5.15 -23.14 15.34
C ARG A 285 -3.94 -22.42 14.78
N GLU A 286 -3.25 -23.03 13.82
CA GLU A 286 -2.02 -22.45 13.27
C GLU A 286 -2.30 -21.14 12.51
N VAL A 287 -3.38 -21.11 11.73
CA VAL A 287 -3.81 -19.92 11.00
C VAL A 287 -4.25 -18.82 11.95
N TRP A 288 -5.04 -19.12 12.98
CA TRP A 288 -5.48 -18.14 13.97
C TRP A 288 -4.29 -17.56 14.73
N LEU A 289 -3.44 -18.41 15.29
CA LEU A 289 -2.29 -17.98 16.07
C LEU A 289 -1.28 -17.17 15.25
N SER A 290 -1.04 -17.55 13.98
CA SER A 290 -0.18 -16.80 13.06
C SER A 290 -0.77 -15.45 12.68
N SER A 291 -2.08 -15.39 12.43
CA SER A 291 -2.80 -14.16 12.11
C SER A 291 -2.86 -13.21 13.30
N LEU A 292 -3.08 -13.76 14.50
CA LEU A 292 -3.10 -13.03 15.75
C LEU A 292 -1.75 -12.38 16.03
N MET A 293 -0.68 -13.16 15.96
CA MET A 293 0.68 -12.65 16.19
C MET A 293 1.05 -11.58 15.16
N LEU A 294 0.77 -11.80 13.87
CA LEU A 294 1.00 -10.78 12.84
C LEU A 294 0.24 -9.49 13.13
N MET A 295 -1.05 -9.60 13.47
CA MET A 295 -1.90 -8.45 13.73
C MET A 295 -1.36 -7.66 14.93
N VAL A 296 -1.12 -8.33 16.05
CA VAL A 296 -0.62 -7.71 17.28
C VAL A 296 0.74 -7.07 17.06
N THR A 297 1.66 -7.74 16.37
CA THR A 297 2.97 -7.18 16.02
C THR A 297 2.84 -5.87 15.25
N MET A 298 1.90 -5.79 14.31
CA MET A 298 1.71 -4.57 13.53
C MET A 298 0.98 -3.50 14.34
N THR A 299 -0.19 -3.80 14.88
CA THR A 299 -1.04 -2.80 15.53
C THR A 299 -0.45 -2.29 16.84
N ALA A 300 0.15 -3.16 17.67
CA ALA A 300 0.74 -2.73 18.94
C ALA A 300 1.99 -1.88 18.74
N ALA A 301 2.83 -2.21 17.76
CA ALA A 301 4.02 -1.42 17.47
C ALA A 301 3.67 -0.05 16.87
N ILE A 302 2.72 0.01 15.92
CA ILE A 302 2.23 1.28 15.36
C ILE A 302 1.56 2.10 16.48
N ALA A 303 0.72 1.49 17.31
CA ALA A 303 0.08 2.14 18.45
C ALA A 303 1.11 2.77 19.40
N ALA A 304 2.16 2.03 19.76
CA ALA A 304 3.19 2.51 20.66
C ALA A 304 4.04 3.63 20.04
N GLY A 305 4.33 3.56 18.74
CA GLY A 305 5.00 4.65 18.01
C GLY A 305 4.17 5.93 18.02
N MET A 306 2.87 5.85 17.72
CA MET A 306 1.99 7.03 17.77
C MET A 306 1.84 7.55 19.20
N ALA A 307 1.64 6.67 20.18
CA ALA A 307 1.49 7.03 21.59
C ALA A 307 2.72 7.78 22.13
N ALA A 308 3.93 7.31 21.79
CA ALA A 308 5.17 8.00 22.15
C ALA A 308 5.38 9.33 21.42
N ALA A 309 4.80 9.48 20.21
CA ALA A 309 4.86 10.71 19.43
C ALA A 309 3.68 11.67 19.68
N ALA A 310 2.73 11.33 20.58
CA ALA A 310 1.44 12.03 20.69
C ALA A 310 1.59 13.54 20.96
N THR A 311 2.49 13.91 21.87
CA THR A 311 2.74 15.31 22.27
C THR A 311 3.35 16.17 21.16
N ALA A 312 4.04 15.55 20.19
CA ALA A 312 4.60 16.25 19.04
C ALA A 312 3.70 16.17 17.79
N LEU A 313 2.99 15.05 17.62
CA LEU A 313 2.16 14.76 16.46
C LEU A 313 0.86 15.57 16.49
N VAL A 314 0.19 15.66 17.63
CA VAL A 314 -1.12 16.32 17.76
C VAL A 314 -1.03 17.82 17.46
N PRO A 315 -0.12 18.62 18.07
CA PRO A 315 -0.01 20.04 17.74
C PRO A 315 0.40 20.30 16.29
N LEU A 316 1.26 19.44 15.72
CA LEU A 316 1.65 19.56 14.31
C LEU A 316 0.46 19.31 13.37
N ALA A 317 -0.32 18.26 13.66
CA ALA A 317 -1.42 17.83 12.81
C ALA A 317 -2.63 18.78 12.91
N LEU A 318 -3.06 19.12 14.12
CA LEU A 318 -4.30 19.85 14.37
C LEU A 318 -4.10 21.32 14.72
N GLY A 319 -2.94 21.71 15.26
CA GLY A 319 -2.66 23.04 15.82
C GLY A 319 -2.54 23.04 17.34
N GLU A 320 -2.01 24.12 17.92
CA GLU A 320 -1.75 24.25 19.37
C GLU A 320 -3.02 24.20 20.23
N ASP A 321 -4.15 24.71 19.69
CA ASP A 321 -5.46 24.71 20.35
C ASP A 321 -6.00 23.29 20.63
N TRP A 322 -5.38 22.28 20.01
CA TRP A 322 -5.75 20.87 20.12
C TRP A 322 -4.81 20.06 21.01
N SER A 323 -3.92 20.70 21.77
CA SER A 323 -2.97 20.02 22.67
C SER A 323 -3.65 19.04 23.63
N ALA A 324 -4.86 19.37 24.12
CA ALA A 324 -5.67 18.50 24.98
C ALA A 324 -6.14 17.19 24.31
N THR A 325 -6.04 17.06 22.99
CA THR A 325 -6.29 15.82 22.25
C THR A 325 -5.21 14.76 22.47
N ALA A 326 -4.01 15.14 22.94
CA ALA A 326 -2.90 14.20 23.12
C ALA A 326 -3.20 13.05 24.12
N ALA A 327 -3.91 13.34 25.21
CA ALA A 327 -4.26 12.32 26.20
C ALA A 327 -5.29 11.29 25.70
N PRO A 328 -6.47 11.67 25.14
CA PRO A 328 -7.37 10.69 24.52
C PRO A 328 -6.73 9.99 23.32
N PHE A 329 -5.86 10.65 22.56
CA PHE A 329 -5.08 10.04 21.48
C PHE A 329 -4.22 8.87 21.98
N PHE A 330 -3.49 9.06 23.09
CA PHE A 330 -2.67 8.01 23.69
C PHE A 330 -3.51 6.78 24.04
N TRP A 331 -4.61 6.96 24.78
CA TRP A 331 -5.43 5.84 25.23
C TRP A 331 -6.19 5.15 24.09
N LEU A 332 -6.63 5.89 23.07
CA LEU A 332 -7.26 5.30 21.88
C LEU A 332 -6.28 4.51 21.01
N ALA A 333 -5.00 4.88 20.97
CA ALA A 333 -3.96 4.08 20.34
C ALA A 333 -3.79 2.72 21.07
N VAL A 334 -3.75 2.74 22.41
CA VAL A 334 -3.71 1.53 23.24
C VAL A 334 -4.95 0.67 23.02
N TRP A 335 -6.14 1.28 23.08
CA TRP A 335 -7.42 0.59 22.84
C TRP A 335 -7.45 -0.10 21.48
N SER A 336 -7.01 0.59 20.42
CA SER A 336 -6.95 0.03 19.05
C SER A 336 -6.05 -1.20 18.95
N ALA A 337 -4.93 -1.20 19.68
CA ALA A 337 -4.02 -2.35 19.73
C ALA A 337 -4.65 -3.56 20.45
N VAL A 338 -5.41 -3.34 21.53
CA VAL A 338 -6.13 -4.42 22.22
C VAL A 338 -7.30 -4.93 21.38
N ARG A 339 -8.04 -4.02 20.75
CA ARG A 339 -9.17 -4.34 19.87
C ARG A 339 -8.79 -5.21 18.67
N SER A 340 -7.55 -5.11 18.17
CA SER A 340 -7.10 -5.98 17.07
C SER A 340 -7.05 -7.47 17.48
N VAL A 341 -6.77 -7.76 18.76
CA VAL A 341 -6.79 -9.11 19.36
C VAL A 341 -8.21 -9.67 19.35
N THR A 342 -9.18 -8.87 19.78
CA THR A 342 -10.59 -9.26 19.84
C THR A 342 -11.17 -9.43 18.43
N GLN A 343 -10.80 -8.57 17.49
CA GLN A 343 -11.24 -8.65 16.09
C GLN A 343 -10.78 -9.95 15.38
N VAL A 344 -9.50 -10.32 15.48
CA VAL A 344 -8.98 -11.55 14.85
C VAL A 344 -9.64 -12.80 15.44
N SER A 345 -9.80 -12.83 16.75
CA SER A 345 -10.41 -13.95 17.47
C SER A 345 -11.92 -14.05 17.21
N GLY A 346 -12.60 -12.91 17.06
CA GLY A 346 -14.00 -12.86 16.64
C GLY A 346 -14.20 -13.43 15.23
N SER A 347 -13.26 -13.19 14.32
CA SER A 347 -13.29 -13.73 12.95
C SER A 347 -13.16 -15.26 12.93
N LEU A 348 -12.36 -15.84 13.84
CA LEU A 348 -12.28 -17.29 14.02
C LEU A 348 -13.62 -17.88 14.49
N LEU A 349 -14.26 -17.27 15.49
CA LEU A 349 -15.55 -17.74 16.02
C LEU A 349 -16.64 -17.70 14.94
N GLU A 350 -16.66 -16.66 14.10
CA GLU A 350 -17.56 -16.60 12.95
C GLU A 350 -17.26 -17.68 11.93
N GLY A 351 -16.00 -17.85 11.53
CA GLY A 351 -15.58 -18.85 10.56
C GLY A 351 -15.87 -20.28 11.03
N ALA A 352 -15.82 -20.53 12.34
CA ALA A 352 -16.13 -21.80 12.98
C ALA A 352 -17.63 -21.99 13.32
N GLY A 353 -18.51 -21.06 12.91
CA GLY A 353 -19.95 -21.16 13.13
C GLY A 353 -20.43 -20.90 14.57
N ARG A 354 -19.56 -20.42 15.46
CA ARG A 354 -19.87 -20.13 16.88
C ARG A 354 -20.45 -18.72 17.09
N LEU A 355 -21.45 -18.37 16.27
CA LEU A 355 -22.05 -17.04 16.23
C LEU A 355 -22.71 -16.62 17.55
N THR A 356 -23.35 -17.56 18.27
CA THR A 356 -23.99 -17.29 19.57
C THR A 356 -22.99 -16.85 20.63
N VAL A 357 -21.84 -17.53 20.71
CA VAL A 357 -20.78 -17.20 21.67
C VAL A 357 -20.21 -15.82 21.38
N ARG A 358 -19.94 -15.51 20.09
CA ARG A 358 -19.51 -14.17 19.69
C ARG A 358 -20.55 -13.11 20.05
N ALA A 359 -21.83 -13.34 19.76
CA ALA A 359 -22.90 -12.39 20.06
C ALA A 359 -23.07 -12.14 21.56
N MET A 360 -22.95 -13.19 22.39
CA MET A 360 -22.99 -13.06 23.85
C MET A 360 -21.82 -12.22 24.38
N ILE A 361 -20.59 -12.49 23.91
CA ILE A 361 -19.41 -11.73 24.34
C ILE A 361 -19.51 -10.27 23.88
N GLN A 362 -19.97 -10.02 22.65
CA GLN A 362 -20.17 -8.65 22.15
C GLN A 362 -21.26 -7.90 22.93
N SER A 363 -22.35 -8.59 23.30
CA SER A 363 -23.41 -8.00 24.13
C SER A 363 -22.89 -7.66 25.53
N ALA A 364 -22.12 -8.58 26.14
CA ALA A 364 -21.49 -8.34 27.44
C ALA A 364 -20.49 -7.18 27.38
N TYR A 365 -19.73 -7.07 26.29
CA TYR A 365 -18.82 -5.95 26.04
C TYR A 365 -19.56 -4.60 25.99
N LEU A 366 -20.66 -4.50 25.23
CA LEU A 366 -21.45 -3.27 25.15
C LEU A 366 -22.07 -2.89 26.51
N LEU A 367 -22.57 -3.88 27.26
CA LEU A 367 -23.09 -3.67 28.61
C LEU A 367 -21.98 -3.21 29.56
N ALA A 368 -20.78 -3.79 29.45
CA ALA A 368 -19.62 -3.39 30.25
C ALA A 368 -19.15 -1.97 29.92
N ILE A 369 -19.20 -1.54 28.64
CA ILE A 369 -18.96 -0.13 28.28
C ILE A 369 -19.98 0.76 28.96
N GLY A 370 -21.28 0.47 28.80
CA GLY A 370 -22.34 1.27 29.42
C GLY A 370 -22.18 1.38 30.93
N ALA A 371 -21.92 0.25 31.61
CA ALA A 371 -21.69 0.22 33.05
C ALA A 371 -20.43 0.99 33.46
N ALA A 372 -19.31 0.83 32.75
CA ALA A 372 -18.07 1.55 33.05
C ALA A 372 -18.26 3.07 32.91
N LEU A 373 -18.95 3.51 31.86
CA LEU A 373 -19.24 4.93 31.63
C LEU A 373 -20.17 5.51 32.71
N LEU A 374 -21.16 4.75 33.18
CA LEU A 374 -22.07 5.19 34.25
C LEU A 374 -21.38 5.22 35.62
N LEU A 375 -20.50 4.25 35.92
CA LEU A 375 -19.81 4.16 37.21
C LEU A 375 -18.73 5.23 37.38
N VAL A 376 -18.02 5.57 36.30
CA VAL A 376 -16.94 6.56 36.33
C VAL A 376 -17.46 7.99 36.11
N SER A 377 -18.66 8.14 35.53
CA SER A 377 -19.26 9.43 35.15
C SER A 377 -18.21 10.42 34.60
N PRO A 378 -17.50 10.04 33.52
CA PRO A 378 -16.27 10.70 33.11
C PRO A 378 -16.53 12.14 32.68
N ALA A 379 -15.80 13.07 33.30
CA ALA A 379 -15.86 14.49 32.95
C ALA A 379 -14.92 14.82 31.78
N ARG A 380 -13.93 13.94 31.51
CA ARG A 380 -12.89 14.16 30.50
C ARG A 380 -12.85 13.05 29.46
N ALA A 381 -12.53 13.44 28.22
CA ALA A 381 -12.41 12.53 27.09
C ALA A 381 -11.37 11.40 27.31
N GLU A 382 -10.30 11.69 28.05
CA GLU A 382 -9.25 10.72 28.39
C GLU A 382 -9.74 9.61 29.33
N GLU A 383 -10.65 9.94 30.26
CA GLU A 383 -11.25 8.97 31.18
C GLU A 383 -12.16 7.99 30.42
N VAL A 384 -12.92 8.48 29.44
CA VAL A 384 -13.71 7.63 28.54
C VAL A 384 -12.79 6.68 27.77
N ALA A 385 -11.71 7.19 27.18
CA ALA A 385 -10.76 6.36 26.43
C ALA A 385 -10.12 5.28 27.32
N LEU A 386 -9.77 5.62 28.57
CA LEU A 386 -9.26 4.67 29.55
C LEU A 386 -10.29 3.59 29.93
N CYS A 387 -11.55 3.97 30.13
CA CYS A 387 -12.64 3.01 30.37
C CYS A 387 -12.77 2.01 29.22
N LEU A 388 -12.67 2.48 27.97
CA LEU A 388 -12.70 1.62 26.79
C LEU A 388 -11.53 0.63 26.77
N VAL A 389 -10.31 1.08 27.13
CA VAL A 389 -9.15 0.18 27.26
C VAL A 389 -9.42 -0.92 28.29
N ALA A 390 -9.92 -0.55 29.47
CA ALA A 390 -10.20 -1.51 30.54
C ALA A 390 -11.26 -2.56 30.11
N VAL A 391 -12.35 -2.11 29.49
CA VAL A 391 -13.41 -2.99 29.01
C VAL A 391 -12.94 -3.87 27.85
N GLU A 392 -12.11 -3.34 26.93
CA GLU A 392 -11.54 -4.11 25.82
C GLU A 392 -10.57 -5.20 26.33
N LEU A 393 -9.77 -4.89 27.36
CA LEU A 393 -8.91 -5.88 28.01
C LEU A 393 -9.74 -7.00 28.64
N ALA A 394 -10.83 -6.66 29.33
CA ALA A 394 -11.75 -7.65 29.89
C ALA A 394 -12.39 -8.52 28.79
N ALA A 395 -12.81 -7.91 27.68
CA ALA A 395 -13.34 -8.65 26.53
C ALA A 395 -12.27 -9.58 25.92
N ALA A 396 -11.03 -9.13 25.79
CA ALA A 396 -9.92 -9.97 25.32
C ALA A 396 -9.67 -11.17 26.25
N MET A 397 -9.78 -10.98 27.57
CA MET A 397 -9.66 -12.06 28.56
C MET A 397 -10.76 -13.12 28.44
N LEU A 398 -11.95 -12.77 27.94
CA LEU A 398 -13.04 -13.72 27.68
C LEU A 398 -12.94 -14.37 26.30
N LEU A 399 -12.58 -13.60 25.29
CA LEU A 399 -12.63 -14.01 23.90
C LEU A 399 -11.41 -14.88 23.50
N LEU A 400 -10.22 -14.60 24.02
CA LEU A 400 -9.01 -15.39 23.73
C LEU A 400 -9.15 -16.86 24.18
N PRO A 401 -9.61 -17.18 25.41
CA PRO A 401 -9.87 -18.56 25.81
C PRO A 401 -10.98 -19.22 24.98
N ALA A 402 -12.04 -18.49 24.62
CA ALA A 402 -13.12 -19.01 23.78
C ALA A 402 -12.62 -19.39 22.37
N ALA A 403 -11.77 -18.54 21.78
CA ALA A 403 -11.10 -18.80 20.51
C ALA A 403 -10.11 -19.98 20.61
N ALA A 404 -9.30 -20.03 21.67
CA ALA A 404 -8.36 -21.11 21.92
C ALA A 404 -9.05 -22.47 22.05
N ARG A 405 -10.16 -22.56 22.80
CA ARG A 405 -10.98 -23.78 22.91
C ARG A 405 -11.60 -24.22 21.59
N THR A 406 -11.91 -23.27 20.70
CA THR A 406 -12.52 -23.56 19.39
C THR A 406 -11.55 -24.27 18.43
N CYS A 407 -10.24 -24.07 18.60
CA CYS A 407 -9.21 -24.67 17.76
C CYS A 407 -8.26 -25.61 18.53
N GLY A 408 -8.54 -25.92 19.80
CA GLY A 408 -7.67 -26.77 20.62
C GLY A 408 -6.26 -26.18 20.86
N ALA A 409 -6.16 -24.86 20.98
CA ALA A 409 -4.92 -24.19 21.36
C ALA A 409 -4.72 -24.22 22.87
N ALA A 410 -3.53 -24.64 23.31
CA ALA A 410 -3.16 -24.56 24.72
C ALA A 410 -3.00 -23.08 25.13
N PRO A 411 -3.50 -22.64 26.31
CA PRO A 411 -3.36 -21.26 26.77
C PRO A 411 -1.90 -20.77 26.79
N GLY A 412 -0.97 -21.64 27.18
CA GLY A 412 0.47 -21.32 27.16
C GLY A 412 1.00 -21.02 25.75
N ALA A 413 0.51 -21.71 24.72
CA ALA A 413 0.93 -21.45 23.34
C ALA A 413 0.41 -20.08 22.83
N VAL A 414 -0.79 -19.68 23.26
CA VAL A 414 -1.35 -18.36 22.98
C VAL A 414 -0.51 -17.27 23.67
N ALA A 415 -0.22 -17.45 24.97
CA ALA A 415 0.56 -16.49 25.75
C ALA A 415 1.97 -16.28 25.18
N VAL A 416 2.68 -17.37 24.83
CA VAL A 416 4.02 -17.28 24.22
C VAL A 416 3.98 -16.54 22.89
N ARG A 417 2.98 -16.79 22.04
CA ARG A 417 2.86 -16.08 20.74
C ARG A 417 2.50 -14.61 20.91
N LEU A 418 1.64 -14.26 21.87
CA LEU A 418 1.32 -12.87 22.18
C LEU A 418 2.53 -12.13 22.76
N ALA A 419 3.28 -12.75 23.68
CA ALA A 419 4.51 -12.18 24.22
C ALA A 419 5.54 -11.94 23.11
N ALA A 420 5.74 -12.91 22.21
CA ALA A 420 6.60 -12.74 21.05
C ALA A 420 6.11 -11.61 20.13
N ALA A 421 4.80 -11.51 19.92
CA ALA A 421 4.21 -10.48 19.06
C ALA A 421 4.42 -9.06 19.57
N LEU A 422 4.54 -8.87 20.88
CA LEU A 422 4.74 -7.57 21.54
C LEU A 422 6.21 -7.14 21.62
N LEU A 423 7.18 -7.99 21.23
CA LEU A 423 8.60 -7.64 21.26
C LEU A 423 8.97 -6.37 20.47
N PRO A 424 8.36 -6.08 19.30
CA PRO A 424 8.65 -4.86 18.56
C PRO A 424 8.16 -3.57 19.24
N THR A 425 7.14 -3.67 20.09
CA THR A 425 6.44 -2.53 20.72
C THR A 425 7.38 -1.57 21.46
N PRO A 426 8.22 -2.01 22.42
CA PRO A 426 9.13 -1.10 23.13
C PRO A 426 10.19 -0.50 22.19
N VAL A 427 10.66 -1.24 21.19
CA VAL A 427 11.67 -0.76 20.24
C VAL A 427 11.10 0.38 19.38
N VAL A 428 9.87 0.23 18.89
CA VAL A 428 9.20 1.26 18.09
C VAL A 428 8.82 2.48 18.93
N ALA A 429 8.40 2.28 20.19
CA ALA A 429 8.13 3.38 21.12
C ALA A 429 9.40 4.19 21.43
N ALA A 430 10.52 3.50 21.71
CA ALA A 430 11.80 4.15 21.95
C ALA A 430 12.30 4.91 20.71
N ALA A 431 12.11 4.33 19.52
CA ALA A 431 12.46 4.98 18.25
C ALA A 431 11.62 6.24 17.98
N ALA A 432 10.32 6.20 18.27
CA ALA A 432 9.44 7.38 18.21
C ALA A 432 9.92 8.47 19.18
N GLY A 433 10.13 8.11 20.45
CA GLY A 433 10.60 9.03 21.48
C GLY A 433 11.95 9.66 21.15
N ALA A 434 12.90 8.87 20.62
CA ALA A 434 14.17 9.37 20.13
C ALA A 434 13.99 10.35 18.96
N GLY A 435 13.07 10.06 18.03
CA GLY A 435 12.77 10.96 16.92
C GLY A 435 12.20 12.30 17.38
N VAL A 436 11.29 12.28 18.35
CA VAL A 436 10.78 13.51 18.97
C VAL A 436 11.90 14.30 19.65
N ALA A 437 12.76 13.63 20.42
CA ALA A 437 13.84 14.28 21.17
C ALA A 437 14.97 14.84 20.28
N LEU A 438 15.28 14.18 19.16
CA LEU A 438 16.35 14.59 18.24
C LEU A 438 15.91 15.68 17.24
N GLY A 439 14.61 15.94 17.12
CA GLY A 439 14.10 16.97 16.23
C GLY A 439 14.36 18.37 16.77
N GLY A 440 15.07 19.22 16.01
CA GLY A 440 15.32 20.62 16.38
C GLY A 440 14.07 21.53 16.33
N SER A 441 12.95 21.02 15.81
CA SER A 441 11.63 21.66 15.77
C SER A 441 10.53 20.60 15.88
N PRO A 442 9.29 20.96 16.32
CA PRO A 442 8.16 20.02 16.41
C PRO A 442 7.89 19.27 15.09
N ALA A 443 7.96 19.98 13.96
CA ALA A 443 7.78 19.37 12.64
C ALA A 443 8.88 18.34 12.32
N SER A 444 10.15 18.72 12.53
CA SER A 444 11.27 17.79 12.29
C SER A 444 11.27 16.60 13.25
N GLY A 445 10.86 16.81 14.51
CA GLY A 445 10.75 15.75 15.51
C GLY A 445 9.66 14.74 15.17
N THR A 446 8.49 15.19 14.73
CA THR A 446 7.41 14.28 14.30
C THR A 446 7.80 13.51 13.03
N VAL A 447 8.42 14.15 12.03
CA VAL A 447 8.89 13.45 10.81
C VAL A 447 9.94 12.39 11.17
N LEU A 448 10.88 12.74 12.05
CA LEU A 448 11.91 11.81 12.50
C LEU A 448 11.31 10.68 13.35
N ALA A 449 10.35 10.96 14.23
CA ALA A 449 9.64 9.96 15.02
C ALA A 449 8.93 8.94 14.12
N ILE A 450 8.17 9.40 13.12
CA ILE A 450 7.51 8.53 12.15
C ILE A 450 8.54 7.70 11.37
N GLY A 451 9.60 8.33 10.86
CA GLY A 451 10.65 7.65 10.10
C GLY A 451 11.37 6.57 10.91
N LEU A 452 11.77 6.90 12.14
CA LEU A 452 12.45 5.97 13.04
C LEU A 452 11.51 4.84 13.51
N SER A 453 10.23 5.12 13.77
CA SER A 453 9.25 4.08 14.09
C SER A 453 9.05 3.09 12.94
N ILE A 454 8.97 3.57 11.68
CA ILE A 454 8.85 2.71 10.51
C ILE A 454 10.10 1.85 10.35
N LEU A 455 11.30 2.44 10.49
CA LEU A 455 12.56 1.70 10.42
C LEU A 455 12.69 0.66 11.54
N ALA A 456 12.31 1.01 12.77
CA ALA A 456 12.30 0.10 13.91
C ALA A 456 11.31 -1.05 13.70
N LEU A 457 10.12 -0.77 13.16
CA LEU A 457 9.12 -1.79 12.86
C LEU A 457 9.59 -2.74 11.76
N LEU A 458 10.17 -2.21 10.68
CA LEU A 458 10.73 -3.04 9.61
C LEU A 458 11.93 -3.86 10.10
N GLY A 459 12.81 -3.28 10.91
CA GLY A 459 13.95 -3.97 11.52
C GLY A 459 13.51 -5.10 12.44
N THR A 460 12.58 -4.83 13.35
CA THR A 460 12.06 -5.85 14.27
C THR A 460 11.29 -6.95 13.54
N LEU A 461 10.57 -6.64 12.46
CA LEU A 461 9.97 -7.65 11.59
C LEU A 461 11.03 -8.50 10.86
N LEU A 462 12.13 -7.91 10.40
CA LEU A 462 13.24 -8.63 9.74
C LEU A 462 13.91 -9.63 10.68
N TYR A 463 14.10 -9.23 11.94
CA TYR A 463 14.80 -10.02 12.96
C TYR A 463 13.87 -10.73 13.93
N HIS A 464 12.55 -10.76 13.65
CA HIS A 464 11.57 -11.33 14.57
C HIS A 464 11.92 -12.79 14.92
N PRO A 465 11.93 -13.18 16.20
CA PRO A 465 12.38 -14.51 16.63
C PRO A 465 11.49 -15.62 16.06
N TYR A 466 10.22 -15.32 15.82
CA TYR A 466 9.28 -16.26 15.23
C TYR A 466 9.45 -16.36 13.70
N ARG A 467 10.18 -17.38 13.24
CA ARG A 467 10.50 -17.63 11.82
C ARG A 467 9.26 -17.70 10.90
N PRO A 468 8.13 -18.32 11.29
CA PRO A 468 6.95 -18.34 10.42
C PRO A 468 6.36 -16.94 10.17
N LEU A 469 6.42 -16.02 11.15
CA LEU A 469 5.97 -14.63 10.96
C LEU A 469 6.80 -13.96 9.86
N ARG A 470 8.13 -14.05 9.97
CA ARG A 470 9.05 -13.55 8.93
C ARG A 470 8.69 -14.14 7.57
N ARG A 471 8.47 -15.45 7.51
CA ARG A 471 8.11 -16.12 6.26
C ARG A 471 6.80 -15.58 5.68
N THR A 472 5.77 -15.41 6.51
CA THR A 472 4.47 -14.87 6.09
C THR A 472 4.55 -13.42 5.63
N VAL A 473 5.27 -12.56 6.36
CA VAL A 473 5.47 -11.16 5.99
C VAL A 473 6.22 -11.05 4.66
N PHE A 474 7.35 -11.72 4.51
CA PHE A 474 8.23 -11.57 3.34
C PHE A 474 7.78 -12.37 2.10
N HIS A 475 7.23 -13.57 2.27
CA HIS A 475 6.88 -14.44 1.15
C HIS A 475 5.40 -14.41 0.77
N HIS A 476 4.50 -13.89 1.63
CA HIS A 476 3.07 -13.90 1.36
C HIS A 476 2.45 -12.49 1.36
N LEU A 477 2.67 -11.67 2.39
CA LEU A 477 2.06 -10.34 2.50
C LEU A 477 2.71 -9.28 1.61
N LEU A 478 4.04 -9.11 1.67
CA LEU A 478 4.75 -8.16 0.82
C LEU A 478 4.46 -8.39 -0.68
N PRO A 479 4.49 -9.65 -1.18
CA PRO A 479 4.12 -9.96 -2.56
C PRO A 479 2.65 -9.64 -2.86
N ALA A 480 1.71 -9.99 -1.98
CA ALA A 480 0.29 -9.71 -2.20
C ALA A 480 -0.01 -8.20 -2.25
N LEU A 481 0.55 -7.41 -1.33
CA LEU A 481 0.40 -5.95 -1.27
C LEU A 481 1.05 -5.25 -2.47
N THR A 482 2.11 -5.84 -3.04
CA THR A 482 2.77 -5.36 -4.27
C THR A 482 2.11 -5.88 -5.56
N GLY A 483 0.99 -6.61 -5.45
CA GLY A 483 0.20 -7.09 -6.58
C GLY A 483 0.72 -8.36 -7.25
N ARG A 484 1.48 -9.20 -6.53
CA ARG A 484 1.94 -10.52 -6.98
C ARG A 484 1.05 -11.62 -6.41
N SER A 485 0.34 -12.33 -7.28
CA SER A 485 -0.26 -13.63 -6.97
C SER A 485 0.84 -14.64 -6.66
N ALA A 486 0.65 -15.48 -5.64
CA ALA A 486 1.49 -16.65 -5.36
C ALA A 486 1.15 -17.86 -6.26
N THR A 487 0.65 -17.62 -7.47
CA THR A 487 0.47 -18.66 -8.49
C THR A 487 1.72 -18.73 -9.35
N VAL A 488 2.10 -19.96 -9.71
CA VAL A 488 3.06 -20.35 -10.75
C VAL A 488 3.16 -19.28 -11.85
N PRO A 489 4.36 -18.85 -12.29
CA PRO A 489 4.50 -17.82 -13.30
C PRO A 489 3.72 -18.24 -14.56
N PRO A 490 2.76 -17.45 -15.06
CA PRO A 490 2.21 -17.71 -16.37
C PRO A 490 3.33 -17.49 -17.40
N GLU A 491 3.31 -18.34 -18.43
CA GLU A 491 4.15 -18.21 -19.61
C GLU A 491 4.06 -16.76 -20.15
N PRO A 492 5.20 -16.10 -20.42
CA PRO A 492 5.16 -14.71 -20.88
C PRO A 492 4.50 -14.64 -22.25
N ALA A 493 3.45 -13.83 -22.34
CA ALA A 493 2.79 -13.53 -23.61
C ALA A 493 3.83 -12.97 -24.62
N PRO A 494 3.68 -13.28 -25.92
CA PRO A 494 4.55 -12.75 -26.96
C PRO A 494 4.60 -11.22 -26.91
N PRO A 495 5.74 -10.59 -27.26
CA PRO A 495 5.90 -9.15 -27.16
C PRO A 495 4.80 -8.46 -27.97
N ALA A 496 3.99 -7.66 -27.27
CA ALA A 496 3.05 -6.76 -27.92
C ALA A 496 3.83 -5.78 -28.80
N ALA A 497 3.35 -5.57 -30.02
CA ALA A 497 3.86 -4.56 -30.93
C ALA A 497 4.01 -3.21 -30.20
N ALA A 498 5.15 -2.55 -30.43
CA ALA A 498 5.46 -1.27 -29.83
C ALA A 498 4.32 -0.27 -30.09
N PRO A 499 3.87 0.50 -29.09
CA PRO A 499 2.94 1.60 -29.33
C PRO A 499 3.66 2.65 -30.19
N ASP A 500 2.95 3.16 -31.20
CA ASP A 500 3.43 4.19 -32.13
C ASP A 500 4.18 5.30 -31.40
N ALA A 501 5.43 5.50 -31.81
CA ALA A 501 6.28 6.58 -31.33
C ALA A 501 5.67 7.93 -31.74
N THR A 502 5.35 8.76 -30.75
CA THR A 502 5.02 10.17 -30.98
C THR A 502 6.20 10.88 -31.65
N PRO A 503 6.00 11.60 -32.77
CA PRO A 503 7.08 12.26 -33.50
C PRO A 503 7.29 13.66 -32.92
N ASP A 504 7.96 13.77 -31.78
CA ASP A 504 8.46 15.08 -31.32
C ASP A 504 9.57 14.93 -30.27
N ALA A 505 10.82 14.77 -30.71
CA ALA A 505 12.00 14.99 -29.87
C ALA A 505 13.22 15.30 -30.75
N SER A 506 13.89 16.41 -30.47
CA SER A 506 15.16 16.80 -31.09
C SER A 506 16.14 15.63 -31.23
N PRO A 507 16.95 15.57 -32.31
CA PRO A 507 17.88 14.47 -32.52
C PRO A 507 18.86 14.37 -31.35
N LEU A 508 18.79 13.24 -30.64
CA LEU A 508 19.77 12.87 -29.62
C LEU A 508 21.18 12.86 -30.23
N PRO A 509 22.21 13.35 -29.53
CA PRO A 509 23.58 13.35 -30.01
C PRO A 509 24.07 11.91 -30.26
N PRO A 510 24.96 11.67 -31.24
CA PRO A 510 25.48 10.34 -31.51
C PRO A 510 26.09 9.68 -30.26
N PRO A 511 26.00 8.36 -30.11
CA PRO A 511 26.43 7.67 -28.90
C PRO A 511 27.92 7.94 -28.63
N GLY A 512 28.25 8.34 -27.39
CA GLY A 512 29.62 8.68 -26.98
C GLY A 512 30.07 10.11 -27.32
N THR A 513 29.23 10.95 -27.93
CA THR A 513 29.63 12.31 -28.37
C THR A 513 29.24 13.44 -27.41
N ALA A 514 28.28 13.23 -26.52
CA ALA A 514 27.89 14.20 -25.50
C ALA A 514 27.50 13.51 -24.20
N ARG A 515 28.43 13.49 -23.24
CA ARG A 515 28.20 12.91 -21.91
C ARG A 515 27.74 13.97 -20.93
N LEU A 516 26.64 13.68 -20.25
CA LEU A 516 26.19 14.49 -19.13
C LEU A 516 26.95 14.08 -17.87
N ASP A 517 27.54 15.05 -17.18
CA ASP A 517 28.19 14.79 -15.91
C ASP A 517 27.18 14.52 -14.79
N VAL A 518 27.26 13.32 -14.22
CA VAL A 518 26.53 12.89 -13.03
C VAL A 518 27.52 12.66 -11.90
N LEU A 519 27.75 13.69 -11.09
CA LEU A 519 28.66 13.65 -9.93
C LEU A 519 30.10 13.19 -10.24
N GLY A 520 30.65 13.57 -11.39
CA GLY A 520 31.98 13.21 -11.86
C GLY A 520 32.02 12.01 -12.81
N LEU A 521 30.86 11.42 -13.12
CA LEU A 521 30.72 10.34 -14.09
C LEU A 521 29.95 10.82 -15.32
N GLY A 522 30.58 10.76 -16.50
CA GLY A 522 29.89 11.04 -17.76
C GLY A 522 28.93 9.91 -18.15
N VAL A 523 27.66 10.23 -18.36
CA VAL A 523 26.61 9.27 -18.78
C VAL A 523 25.99 9.73 -20.10
N ASP A 524 25.72 8.79 -21.00
CA ASP A 524 25.15 9.06 -22.32
C ASP A 524 23.60 9.03 -22.24
N PRO A 525 22.90 10.15 -22.53
CA PRO A 525 21.44 10.19 -22.56
C PRO A 525 20.95 9.55 -23.86
N PHE A 526 20.41 8.33 -23.78
CA PHE A 526 20.09 7.55 -24.97
C PHE A 526 18.81 6.71 -24.83
N SER A 527 18.35 6.15 -25.95
CA SER A 527 17.25 5.17 -26.00
C SER A 527 17.76 3.76 -26.30
N LEU A 528 16.93 2.75 -26.05
CA LEU A 528 17.26 1.35 -26.30
C LEU A 528 17.54 1.10 -27.79
N ASP A 529 16.66 1.58 -28.68
CA ASP A 529 16.77 1.38 -30.12
C ASP A 529 18.04 1.99 -30.70
N ARG A 530 18.41 3.16 -30.20
CA ARG A 530 19.64 3.83 -30.62
C ARG A 530 20.88 3.09 -30.12
N ALA A 531 20.84 2.51 -28.90
CA ALA A 531 21.93 1.69 -28.40
C ALA A 531 22.15 0.44 -29.28
N VAL A 532 21.07 -0.21 -29.72
CA VAL A 532 21.14 -1.33 -30.67
C VAL A 532 21.73 -0.88 -32.01
N ALA A 533 21.29 0.26 -32.57
CA ALA A 533 21.84 0.79 -33.82
C ALA A 533 23.34 1.09 -33.74
N ALA A 534 23.82 1.61 -32.61
CA ALA A 534 25.25 1.85 -32.39
C ALA A 534 26.06 0.54 -32.32
N ILE A 535 25.51 -0.48 -31.65
CA ILE A 535 26.11 -1.82 -31.60
C ILE A 535 26.21 -2.40 -33.02
N THR A 536 25.16 -2.27 -33.83
CA THR A 536 25.16 -2.70 -35.24
C THR A 536 26.29 -2.05 -36.02
N ASP A 537 26.46 -0.73 -35.90
CA ASP A 537 27.49 0.03 -36.61
C ASP A 537 28.92 -0.35 -36.15
N TRP A 538 29.13 -0.52 -34.84
CA TRP A 538 30.43 -0.93 -34.31
C TRP A 538 30.83 -2.36 -34.72
N ILE A 539 29.87 -3.27 -34.78
CA ILE A 539 30.11 -4.63 -35.29
C ILE A 539 30.42 -4.57 -36.79
N ALA A 540 29.65 -3.81 -37.58
CA ALA A 540 29.84 -3.68 -39.03
C ALA A 540 31.20 -3.05 -39.40
N THR A 541 31.66 -2.07 -38.63
CA THR A 541 32.94 -1.39 -38.84
C THR A 541 34.13 -2.13 -38.22
N GLY A 542 33.89 -3.16 -37.40
CA GLY A 542 34.93 -3.87 -36.65
C GLY A 542 35.61 -3.01 -35.58
N THR A 543 34.97 -1.92 -35.14
CA THR A 543 35.58 -0.96 -34.20
C THR A 543 35.56 -1.52 -32.77
N PRO A 544 36.71 -1.81 -32.13
CA PRO A 544 36.75 -2.41 -30.80
C PRO A 544 36.12 -1.49 -29.74
N SER A 545 34.96 -1.90 -29.25
CA SER A 545 34.08 -1.08 -28.41
C SER A 545 33.57 -1.84 -27.19
N TYR A 546 33.28 -1.10 -26.13
CA TYR A 546 32.59 -1.68 -24.97
C TYR A 546 31.58 -0.74 -24.34
N ILE A 547 30.56 -1.34 -23.74
CA ILE A 547 29.41 -0.65 -23.16
C ILE A 547 29.34 -0.92 -21.66
N CYS A 548 29.20 0.15 -20.89
CA CYS A 548 28.99 0.10 -19.45
C CYS A 548 27.58 0.58 -19.11
N LEU A 549 26.81 -0.23 -18.38
CA LEU A 549 25.47 0.15 -17.91
C LEU A 549 25.56 0.74 -16.51
N ALA A 550 25.59 2.07 -16.43
CA ALA A 550 25.82 2.79 -15.20
C ALA A 550 24.61 2.73 -14.26
N THR A 551 24.88 2.39 -13.00
CA THR A 551 23.92 2.46 -11.90
C THR A 551 24.31 3.57 -10.93
N VAL A 552 23.39 3.99 -10.05
CA VAL A 552 23.71 4.89 -8.92
C VAL A 552 24.91 4.37 -8.11
N HIS A 553 25.01 3.05 -7.93
CA HIS A 553 26.16 2.45 -7.27
C HIS A 553 27.46 2.67 -8.05
N GLY A 554 27.43 2.49 -9.38
CA GLY A 554 28.60 2.76 -10.24
C GLY A 554 29.09 4.21 -10.14
N VAL A 555 28.16 5.18 -10.11
CA VAL A 555 28.47 6.61 -9.93
C VAL A 555 29.14 6.88 -8.58
N ILE A 556 28.68 6.25 -7.51
CA ILE A 556 29.24 6.48 -6.17
C ILE A 556 30.58 5.78 -5.98
N GLU A 557 30.74 4.56 -6.50
CA GLU A 557 32.00 3.82 -6.40
C GLU A 557 33.10 4.46 -7.26
N SER A 558 32.79 4.98 -8.45
CA SER A 558 33.79 5.60 -9.33
C SER A 558 34.46 6.83 -8.69
N ARG A 559 33.77 7.51 -7.76
CA ARG A 559 34.35 8.62 -6.99
C ARG A 559 35.43 8.19 -6.01
N ARG A 560 35.46 6.91 -5.62
CA ARG A 560 36.41 6.34 -4.66
C ARG A 560 37.42 5.41 -5.33
N ASP A 561 37.17 5.01 -6.57
CA ASP A 561 37.96 4.06 -7.32
C ASP A 561 38.38 4.68 -8.67
N PRO A 562 39.59 5.26 -8.75
CA PRO A 562 40.10 5.91 -9.96
C PRO A 562 40.14 4.98 -11.18
N GLU A 563 40.39 3.69 -10.96
CA GLU A 563 40.41 2.72 -12.04
C GLU A 563 39.01 2.50 -12.63
N LEU A 564 37.98 2.42 -11.77
CA LEU A 564 36.60 2.34 -12.22
C LEU A 564 36.18 3.62 -12.96
N ALA A 565 36.57 4.79 -12.47
CA ALA A 565 36.33 6.06 -13.17
C ALA A 565 36.95 6.07 -14.57
N ALA A 566 38.20 5.61 -14.70
CA ALA A 566 38.88 5.48 -15.98
C ALA A 566 38.20 4.47 -16.92
N ALA A 567 37.67 3.36 -16.37
CA ALA A 567 36.91 2.38 -17.13
C ALA A 567 35.61 2.98 -17.71
N TYR A 568 34.86 3.77 -16.94
CA TYR A 568 33.70 4.48 -17.51
C TYR A 568 34.10 5.56 -18.51
N ALA A 569 35.17 6.32 -18.24
CA ALA A 569 35.63 7.37 -19.14
C ALA A 569 36.05 6.84 -20.52
N ARG A 570 36.65 5.64 -20.58
CA ARG A 570 37.11 5.00 -21.82
C ARG A 570 36.05 4.14 -22.52
N ALA A 571 34.88 3.95 -21.93
CA ALA A 571 33.79 3.18 -22.56
C ALA A 571 33.37 3.84 -23.88
N SER A 572 32.90 3.06 -24.87
CA SER A 572 32.30 3.64 -26.08
C SER A 572 30.91 4.20 -25.77
N LEU A 573 30.18 3.58 -24.82
CA LEU A 573 28.86 4.04 -24.36
C LEU A 573 28.68 3.78 -22.86
N VAL A 574 28.14 4.76 -22.14
CA VAL A 574 27.75 4.67 -20.73
C VAL A 574 26.24 4.84 -20.60
N GLY A 575 25.50 3.73 -20.61
CA GLY A 575 24.03 3.71 -20.59
C GLY A 575 23.44 3.97 -19.20
N THR A 576 22.23 4.51 -19.14
CA THR A 576 21.48 4.77 -17.90
C THR A 576 20.72 3.52 -17.43
N ASP A 577 21.38 2.63 -16.68
CA ASP A 577 20.70 1.45 -16.10
C ASP A 577 19.76 1.85 -14.94
N GLY A 578 20.16 2.88 -14.17
CA GLY A 578 19.41 3.38 -13.02
C GLY A 578 18.42 4.49 -13.38
N VAL A 579 17.15 4.34 -12.97
CA VAL A 579 16.11 5.38 -13.15
C VAL A 579 16.49 6.76 -12.59
N PRO A 580 17.21 6.90 -11.45
CA PRO A 580 17.67 8.22 -11.00
C PRO A 580 18.60 8.93 -11.99
N LEU A 581 19.37 8.19 -12.81
CA LEU A 581 20.21 8.77 -13.85
C LEU A 581 19.36 9.30 -15.01
N VAL A 582 18.29 8.58 -15.36
CA VAL A 582 17.30 9.04 -16.35
C VAL A 582 16.66 10.36 -15.90
N TRP A 583 16.27 10.46 -14.63
CA TRP A 583 15.73 11.71 -14.07
C TRP A 583 16.74 12.86 -14.12
N TRP A 584 18.02 12.58 -13.85
CA TRP A 584 19.09 13.57 -13.95
C TRP A 584 19.25 14.09 -15.38
N CYS A 585 19.26 13.21 -16.37
CA CYS A 585 19.29 13.60 -17.79
C CYS A 585 18.05 14.41 -18.19
N ARG A 586 16.85 14.02 -17.76
CA ARG A 586 15.60 14.75 -18.05
C ARG A 586 15.56 16.12 -17.37
N ALA A 587 16.09 16.24 -16.16
CA ALA A 587 16.23 17.52 -15.47
C ALA A 587 17.24 18.47 -16.15
N ALA A 588 18.15 17.93 -16.97
CA ALA A 588 19.03 18.67 -17.86
C ALA A 588 18.42 18.94 -19.25
N GLY A 589 17.14 18.59 -19.47
CA GLY A 589 16.43 18.81 -20.73
C GLY A 589 16.69 17.76 -21.82
N LEU A 590 17.34 16.64 -21.48
CA LEU A 590 17.71 15.60 -22.45
C LEU A 590 16.69 14.44 -22.43
N PRO A 591 16.19 13.96 -23.59
CA PRO A 591 15.19 12.91 -23.66
C PRO A 591 15.82 11.52 -23.45
N ALA A 592 16.32 11.26 -22.25
CA ALA A 592 16.90 9.97 -21.88
C ALA A 592 15.83 8.93 -21.52
N GLU A 593 16.13 7.68 -21.88
CA GLU A 593 15.40 6.48 -21.47
C GLU A 593 16.31 5.54 -20.69
N ARG A 594 15.71 4.61 -19.95
CA ARG A 594 16.46 3.62 -19.19
C ARG A 594 16.98 2.53 -20.14
N VAL A 595 18.30 2.40 -20.25
CA VAL A 595 18.94 1.28 -20.97
C VAL A 595 19.22 0.17 -19.98
N TYR A 596 18.23 -0.70 -19.78
CA TYR A 596 18.28 -1.77 -18.79
C TYR A 596 18.98 -3.02 -19.32
N GLY A 597 19.92 -3.59 -18.56
CA GLY A 597 20.75 -4.72 -19.00
C GLY A 597 19.99 -5.91 -19.62
N PRO A 598 18.99 -6.49 -18.94
CA PRO A 598 18.15 -7.56 -19.50
C PRO A 598 17.44 -7.18 -20.79
N ASP A 599 16.93 -5.94 -20.88
CA ASP A 599 16.18 -5.48 -22.05
C ASP A 599 17.13 -5.27 -23.24
N LEU A 600 18.32 -4.72 -22.99
CA LEU A 600 19.38 -4.59 -23.99
C LEU A 600 19.84 -5.95 -24.51
N THR A 601 20.06 -6.94 -23.62
CA THR A 601 20.41 -8.29 -24.04
C THR A 601 19.37 -8.88 -24.98
N LEU A 602 18.09 -8.79 -24.62
CA LEU A 602 17.02 -9.33 -25.45
C LEU A 602 16.86 -8.59 -26.79
N ALA A 603 17.00 -7.25 -26.79
CA ALA A 603 16.90 -6.45 -28.00
C ALA A 603 18.05 -6.75 -28.98
N VAL A 604 19.27 -6.89 -28.47
CA VAL A 604 20.44 -7.26 -29.28
C VAL A 604 20.32 -8.70 -29.78
N CYS A 605 19.90 -9.66 -28.95
CA CYS A 605 19.67 -11.04 -29.41
C CYS A 605 18.60 -11.10 -30.52
N ALA A 606 17.53 -10.29 -30.42
CA ALA A 606 16.52 -10.20 -31.46
C ALA A 606 17.09 -9.65 -32.78
N ALA A 607 17.92 -8.59 -32.72
CA ALA A 607 18.63 -8.08 -33.90
C ALA A 607 19.61 -9.11 -34.47
N SER A 608 20.29 -9.86 -33.60
CA SER A 608 21.28 -10.87 -33.97
C SER A 608 20.66 -12.06 -34.70
N ALA A 609 19.43 -12.44 -34.37
CA ALA A 609 18.71 -13.49 -35.09
C ALA A 609 18.53 -13.16 -36.59
N THR A 610 18.47 -11.86 -36.95
CA THR A 610 18.39 -11.43 -38.35
C THR A 610 19.76 -11.22 -39.02
N GLN A 611 20.79 -10.89 -38.24
CA GLN A 611 22.12 -10.51 -38.73
C GLN A 611 23.16 -11.64 -38.65
N GLY A 612 22.85 -12.73 -37.92
CA GLY A 612 23.74 -13.88 -37.75
C GLY A 612 24.92 -13.67 -36.80
N TRP A 613 24.83 -12.72 -35.85
CA TRP A 613 25.92 -12.44 -34.92
C TRP A 613 26.17 -13.58 -33.92
N ARG A 614 27.45 -13.79 -33.61
CA ARG A 614 27.95 -14.81 -32.69
C ARG A 614 28.14 -14.24 -31.30
N HIS A 615 27.56 -14.87 -30.30
CA HIS A 615 27.60 -14.44 -28.90
C HIS A 615 28.46 -15.33 -28.02
N PHE A 616 29.24 -14.72 -27.13
CA PHE A 616 29.96 -15.41 -26.06
C PHE A 616 29.46 -14.91 -24.69
N LEU A 617 29.21 -15.83 -23.75
CA LEU A 617 28.70 -15.50 -22.41
C LEU A 617 29.80 -15.73 -21.34
N LEU A 618 30.27 -14.65 -20.70
CA LEU A 618 31.30 -14.69 -19.66
C LEU A 618 30.72 -14.25 -18.30
N GLY A 619 30.71 -15.12 -17.30
CA GLY A 619 30.29 -14.79 -15.94
C GLY A 619 29.30 -15.78 -15.33
N ALA A 620 28.63 -15.38 -14.24
CA ALA A 620 27.71 -16.23 -13.48
C ALA A 620 28.29 -17.61 -13.08
N THR A 621 27.44 -18.61 -12.83
CA THR A 621 27.84 -20.01 -12.61
C THR A 621 27.58 -20.84 -13.87
N ASP A 622 28.21 -22.01 -14.00
CA ASP A 622 27.95 -22.93 -15.12
C ASP A 622 26.46 -23.31 -15.22
N GLU A 623 25.78 -23.53 -14.10
CA GLU A 623 24.34 -23.84 -14.11
C GLU A 623 23.50 -22.65 -14.59
N THR A 624 23.92 -21.43 -14.25
CA THR A 624 23.23 -20.21 -14.68
C THR A 624 23.46 -19.97 -16.17
N LEU A 625 24.66 -20.22 -16.68
CA LEU A 625 24.98 -20.09 -18.11
C LEU A 625 24.25 -21.14 -18.95
N ALA A 626 24.14 -22.39 -18.47
CA ALA A 626 23.35 -23.43 -19.12
C ALA A 626 21.87 -23.02 -19.23
N ALA A 627 21.25 -22.63 -18.11
CA ALA A 627 19.86 -22.18 -18.09
C ALA A 627 19.64 -20.91 -18.93
N LEU A 628 20.60 -19.99 -18.95
CA LEU A 628 20.55 -18.80 -19.79
C LEU A 628 20.58 -19.16 -21.28
N THR A 629 21.48 -20.07 -21.68
CA THR A 629 21.63 -20.55 -23.05
C THR A 629 20.33 -21.19 -23.53
N ASP A 630 19.76 -22.11 -22.74
CA ASP A 630 18.47 -22.76 -23.05
C ASP A 630 17.33 -21.75 -23.19
N ASN A 631 17.26 -20.75 -22.29
CA ASN A 631 16.21 -19.75 -22.32
C ASN A 631 16.33 -18.81 -23.54
N LEU A 632 17.55 -18.44 -23.92
CA LEU A 632 17.80 -17.60 -25.09
C LEU A 632 17.53 -18.37 -26.38
N GLN A 633 17.98 -19.62 -26.50
CA GLN A 633 17.74 -20.48 -27.67
C GLN A 633 16.25 -20.80 -27.85
N ARG A 634 15.51 -21.06 -26.77
CA ARG A 634 14.05 -21.25 -26.86
C ARG A 634 13.32 -20.00 -27.37
N ARG A 635 13.85 -18.81 -27.06
CA ARG A 635 13.24 -17.53 -27.46
C ARG A 635 13.67 -17.09 -28.86
N PHE A 636 14.92 -17.38 -29.23
CA PHE A 636 15.54 -17.01 -30.48
C PHE A 636 16.23 -18.26 -31.07
N PRO A 637 15.51 -19.12 -31.81
CA PRO A 637 16.03 -20.40 -32.28
C PRO A 637 17.30 -20.29 -33.15
N ASP A 638 17.43 -19.21 -33.92
CA ASP A 638 18.57 -18.97 -34.83
C ASP A 638 19.76 -18.25 -34.15
N LEU A 639 19.70 -18.05 -32.83
CA LEU A 639 20.73 -17.33 -32.08
C LEU A 639 22.01 -18.17 -31.95
N GLN A 640 23.15 -17.63 -32.41
CA GLN A 640 24.44 -18.32 -32.34
C GLN A 640 25.17 -18.01 -31.03
N ILE A 641 25.07 -18.91 -30.05
CA ILE A 641 25.90 -18.86 -28.83
C ILE A 641 27.12 -19.76 -29.07
N VAL A 642 28.30 -19.15 -29.24
CA VAL A 642 29.53 -19.83 -29.67
C VAL A 642 30.49 -20.17 -28.54
N GLY A 643 30.16 -19.77 -27.32
CA GLY A 643 30.90 -20.16 -26.13
C GLY A 643 30.31 -19.57 -24.85
N THR A 644 30.55 -20.27 -23.75
CA THR A 644 30.17 -19.87 -22.40
C THR A 644 31.31 -20.19 -21.45
N LEU A 645 31.59 -19.30 -20.49
CA LEU A 645 32.64 -19.53 -19.50
C LEU A 645 32.25 -18.90 -18.15
N ALA A 646 32.22 -19.72 -17.10
CA ALA A 646 32.03 -19.28 -15.72
C ALA A 646 33.38 -19.15 -14.99
N PRO A 647 33.87 -17.93 -14.71
CA PRO A 647 35.10 -17.74 -13.97
C PRO A 647 34.89 -17.97 -12.47
N PRO A 648 35.97 -18.22 -11.70
CA PRO A 648 35.86 -18.44 -10.26
C PRO A 648 35.34 -17.20 -9.52
N PHE A 649 34.58 -17.40 -8.43
CA PHE A 649 34.02 -16.30 -7.62
C PHE A 649 35.06 -15.52 -6.78
N ARG A 650 36.35 -15.84 -6.93
CA ARG A 650 37.50 -15.14 -6.32
C ARG A 650 38.18 -14.21 -7.36
N PRO A 651 39.14 -13.35 -6.95
CA PRO A 651 39.99 -12.66 -7.92
C PRO A 651 40.70 -13.66 -8.85
N MET A 652 40.71 -13.35 -10.14
CA MET A 652 41.40 -14.14 -11.16
C MET A 652 42.89 -13.79 -11.17
N THR A 653 43.72 -14.77 -11.45
CA THR A 653 45.15 -14.58 -11.73
C THR A 653 45.34 -14.09 -13.17
N GLY A 654 46.50 -13.48 -13.47
CA GLY A 654 46.79 -13.04 -14.84
C GLY A 654 46.81 -14.18 -15.86
N ALA A 655 47.19 -15.40 -15.44
CA ALA A 655 47.12 -16.59 -16.29
C ALA A 655 45.66 -16.98 -16.61
N GLU A 656 44.78 -17.00 -15.60
CA GLU A 656 43.35 -17.26 -15.80
C GLU A 656 42.69 -16.20 -16.70
N GLU A 657 43.04 -14.92 -16.54
CA GLU A 657 42.54 -13.86 -17.44
C GLU A 657 43.01 -14.08 -18.88
N ALA A 658 44.28 -14.44 -19.09
CA ALA A 658 44.83 -14.73 -20.41
C ALA A 658 44.17 -15.95 -21.08
N GLU A 659 43.90 -17.01 -20.31
CA GLU A 659 43.17 -18.19 -20.79
C GLU A 659 41.74 -17.85 -21.22
N ILE A 660 41.04 -17.00 -20.45
CA ILE A 660 39.70 -16.53 -20.81
C ILE A 660 39.73 -15.75 -22.12
N VAL A 661 40.70 -14.85 -22.30
CA VAL A 661 40.86 -14.09 -23.55
C VAL A 661 41.16 -15.04 -24.72
N ALA A 662 42.04 -16.03 -24.54
CA ALA A 662 42.34 -17.02 -25.56
C ALA A 662 41.10 -17.84 -25.96
N ALA A 663 40.29 -18.27 -24.98
CA ALA A 663 39.06 -19.00 -25.23
C ALA A 663 38.02 -18.15 -25.99
N ILE A 664 37.85 -16.88 -25.60
CA ILE A 664 36.97 -15.93 -26.31
C ILE A 664 37.44 -15.77 -27.76
N ASN A 665 38.73 -15.50 -27.98
CA ASN A 665 39.28 -15.28 -29.32
C ASN A 665 39.19 -16.53 -30.21
N ALA A 666 39.39 -17.72 -29.63
CA ALA A 666 39.23 -18.99 -30.34
C ALA A 666 37.78 -19.21 -30.81
N ALA A 667 36.81 -18.80 -29.98
CA ALA A 667 35.38 -18.90 -30.30
C ALA A 667 34.89 -17.87 -31.33
N ARG A 668 35.72 -16.88 -31.70
CA ARG A 668 35.43 -15.80 -32.68
C ARG A 668 34.01 -15.19 -32.56
N PRO A 669 33.60 -14.68 -31.39
CA PRO A 669 32.31 -14.02 -31.24
C PRO A 669 32.34 -12.60 -31.80
N ASP A 670 31.18 -12.11 -32.22
CA ASP A 670 30.95 -10.69 -32.53
C ASP A 670 30.66 -9.90 -31.25
N ILE A 671 29.99 -10.54 -30.27
CA ILE A 671 29.58 -9.91 -29.01
C ILE A 671 29.98 -10.78 -27.82
N VAL A 672 30.67 -10.18 -26.86
CA VAL A 672 30.99 -10.79 -25.55
C VAL A 672 30.14 -10.15 -24.46
N TRP A 673 29.25 -10.93 -23.86
CA TRP A 673 28.41 -10.51 -22.75
C TRP A 673 29.11 -10.80 -21.42
N ILE A 674 29.19 -9.81 -20.54
CA ILE A 674 29.99 -9.91 -19.31
C ILE A 674 29.09 -9.72 -18.09
N GLY A 675 28.96 -10.80 -17.31
CA GLY A 675 28.15 -10.93 -16.09
C GLY A 675 28.98 -11.12 -14.81
N LEU A 676 30.16 -10.48 -14.71
CA LEU A 676 31.04 -10.57 -13.52
C LEU A 676 30.56 -9.72 -12.33
N GLY A 677 29.61 -8.81 -12.59
CA GLY A 677 29.09 -7.85 -11.64
C GLY A 677 29.96 -6.59 -11.53
N ALA A 678 29.31 -5.47 -11.25
CA ALA A 678 30.00 -4.20 -10.99
C ALA A 678 30.69 -4.21 -9.62
N PRO A 679 31.92 -3.68 -9.50
CA PRO A 679 32.69 -2.95 -10.51
C PRO A 679 33.66 -3.81 -11.36
N LYS A 680 33.65 -5.14 -11.20
CA LYS A 680 34.64 -6.04 -11.82
C LYS A 680 34.51 -6.07 -13.35
N GLN A 681 33.28 -6.11 -13.85
CA GLN A 681 33.02 -6.19 -15.29
C GLN A 681 33.52 -4.95 -16.05
N GLU A 682 33.33 -3.75 -15.51
CA GLU A 682 33.77 -2.50 -16.15
C GLU A 682 35.30 -2.45 -16.25
N LYS A 683 35.98 -2.81 -15.15
CA LYS A 683 37.44 -2.87 -15.10
C LYS A 683 38.00 -3.94 -16.04
N TRP A 684 37.38 -5.12 -16.07
CA TRP A 684 37.81 -6.21 -16.94
C TRP A 684 37.70 -5.81 -18.41
N MET A 685 36.58 -5.22 -18.84
CA MET A 685 36.41 -4.72 -20.21
C MET A 685 37.45 -3.66 -20.56
N ALA A 686 37.71 -2.71 -19.66
CA ALA A 686 38.67 -1.64 -19.90
C ALA A 686 40.11 -2.15 -20.04
N ARG A 687 40.51 -3.17 -19.26
CA ARG A 687 41.85 -3.77 -19.30
C ARG A 687 42.07 -4.63 -20.54
N HIS A 688 41.04 -5.33 -21.01
CA HIS A 688 41.13 -6.30 -22.11
C HIS A 688 40.69 -5.73 -23.47
N ARG A 689 40.32 -4.45 -23.52
CA ARG A 689 40.09 -3.76 -24.79
C ARG A 689 41.36 -3.83 -25.65
N GLY A 690 41.22 -4.35 -26.87
CA GLY A 690 42.33 -4.58 -27.79
C GLY A 690 43.03 -5.94 -27.64
N GLN A 691 42.73 -6.70 -26.58
CA GLN A 691 43.18 -8.10 -26.42
C GLN A 691 42.07 -9.09 -26.82
N VAL A 692 40.83 -8.76 -26.48
CA VAL A 692 39.64 -9.45 -27.00
C VAL A 692 39.39 -8.98 -28.43
N ALA A 693 39.40 -9.93 -29.38
CA ALA A 693 39.25 -9.68 -30.81
C ALA A 693 37.81 -9.35 -31.21
N ALA A 694 36.83 -9.69 -30.37
CA ALA A 694 35.43 -9.37 -30.62
C ALA A 694 35.23 -7.84 -30.70
N PRO A 695 34.48 -7.33 -31.70
CA PRO A 695 34.25 -5.90 -31.85
C PRO A 695 33.45 -5.30 -30.69
N MET A 696 32.65 -6.11 -29.97
CA MET A 696 31.77 -5.62 -28.92
C MET A 696 31.86 -6.39 -27.60
N MET A 697 32.10 -5.68 -26.50
CA MET A 697 31.92 -6.17 -25.12
C MET A 697 30.81 -5.42 -24.39
N ILE A 698 29.90 -6.12 -23.71
CA ILE A 698 28.77 -5.48 -23.00
C ILE A 698 28.68 -5.97 -21.56
N GLY A 699 28.82 -5.05 -20.61
CA GLY A 699 28.64 -5.33 -19.19
C GLY A 699 27.15 -5.31 -18.80
N VAL A 700 26.59 -6.48 -18.48
CA VAL A 700 25.14 -6.64 -18.22
C VAL A 700 24.81 -6.95 -16.76
N GLY A 701 25.82 -7.15 -15.92
CA GLY A 701 25.64 -7.37 -14.49
C GLY A 701 24.74 -8.57 -14.19
N ALA A 702 23.68 -8.35 -13.42
CA ALA A 702 22.76 -9.40 -12.99
C ALA A 702 21.77 -9.85 -14.09
N ALA A 703 21.92 -9.39 -15.34
CA ALA A 703 21.01 -9.78 -16.41
C ALA A 703 20.99 -11.29 -16.66
N PHE A 704 22.15 -11.96 -16.53
CA PHE A 704 22.26 -13.40 -16.67
C PHE A 704 21.36 -14.13 -15.66
N ASP A 705 21.40 -13.74 -14.39
CA ASP A 705 20.57 -14.34 -13.35
C ASP A 705 19.06 -14.17 -13.64
N PHE A 706 18.65 -13.03 -14.19
CA PHE A 706 17.24 -12.77 -14.50
C PHE A 706 16.76 -13.53 -15.73
N LEU A 707 17.57 -13.55 -16.80
CA LEU A 707 17.23 -14.22 -18.04
C LEU A 707 17.35 -15.75 -17.92
N ALA A 708 18.23 -16.26 -17.06
CA ALA A 708 18.29 -17.67 -16.67
C ALA A 708 17.11 -18.11 -15.79
N GLY A 709 16.43 -17.16 -15.14
CA GLY A 709 15.33 -17.44 -14.19
C GLY A 709 15.81 -17.85 -12.80
N THR A 710 17.12 -17.82 -12.53
CA THR A 710 17.70 -18.12 -11.21
C THR A 710 17.41 -17.01 -10.19
N LYS A 711 17.16 -15.77 -10.65
CA LYS A 711 16.69 -14.66 -9.82
C LYS A 711 15.39 -14.04 -10.32
N ARG A 712 14.58 -13.59 -9.37
CA ARG A 712 13.34 -12.87 -9.66
C ARG A 712 13.64 -11.43 -10.04
N GLN A 713 13.13 -11.00 -11.19
CA GLN A 713 13.13 -9.60 -11.60
C GLN A 713 12.06 -8.81 -10.84
N ALA A 714 12.21 -7.49 -10.71
CA ALA A 714 11.17 -6.63 -10.15
C ALA A 714 9.95 -6.57 -11.09
N PRO A 715 8.72 -6.42 -10.58
CA PRO A 715 7.55 -6.19 -11.43
C PRO A 715 7.77 -4.98 -12.36
N PRO A 716 7.25 -4.99 -13.61
CA PRO A 716 7.47 -3.91 -14.57
C PRO A 716 7.07 -2.52 -14.06
N TRP A 717 6.01 -2.43 -13.26
CA TRP A 717 5.58 -1.16 -12.66
C TRP A 717 6.60 -0.61 -11.65
N MET A 718 7.25 -1.47 -10.86
CA MET A 718 8.31 -1.04 -9.93
C MET A 718 9.56 -0.61 -10.71
N GLY A 719 9.91 -1.36 -11.75
CA GLY A 719 11.02 -1.00 -12.65
C GLY A 719 10.82 0.36 -13.32
N ARG A 720 9.62 0.64 -13.85
CA ARG A 720 9.26 1.90 -14.51
C ARG A 720 9.23 3.11 -13.56
N ASN A 721 8.86 2.89 -12.29
CA ASN A 721 8.82 3.96 -11.27
C ASN A 721 10.12 4.09 -10.47
N GLY A 722 11.20 3.40 -10.86
CA GLY A 722 12.48 3.47 -10.14
C GLY A 722 12.48 2.82 -8.75
N LEU A 723 11.51 1.95 -8.45
CA LEU A 723 11.39 1.22 -7.17
C LEU A 723 12.05 -0.17 -7.18
N GLU A 724 12.76 -0.52 -8.25
CA GLU A 724 13.44 -1.80 -8.37
C GLU A 724 14.51 -2.02 -7.29
N TRP A 725 15.19 -0.96 -6.84
CA TRP A 725 16.16 -1.06 -5.75
C TRP A 725 15.52 -1.56 -4.46
N LEU A 726 14.29 -1.13 -4.16
CA LEU A 726 13.53 -1.55 -2.98
C LEU A 726 13.17 -3.03 -3.08
N PHE A 727 12.71 -3.46 -4.26
CA PHE A 727 12.43 -4.87 -4.52
C PHE A 727 13.68 -5.75 -4.33
N ARG A 728 14.82 -5.31 -4.85
CA ARG A 728 16.10 -6.03 -4.71
C ARG A 728 16.58 -6.02 -3.26
N LEU A 729 16.45 -4.91 -2.53
CA LEU A 729 16.77 -4.83 -1.11
C LEU A 729 15.94 -5.83 -0.29
N CYS A 730 14.64 -5.95 -0.58
CA CYS A 730 13.80 -6.95 0.08
C CYS A 730 14.18 -8.39 -0.28
N SER A 731 14.73 -8.62 -1.46
CA SER A 731 15.10 -9.97 -1.95
C SER A 731 16.47 -10.43 -1.42
N GLU A 732 17.45 -9.53 -1.33
CA GLU A 732 18.82 -9.84 -0.86
C GLU A 732 19.29 -8.81 0.20
N PRO A 733 18.61 -8.68 1.35
CA PRO A 733 18.81 -7.57 2.29
C PRO A 733 20.23 -7.51 2.86
N ARG A 734 20.80 -8.66 3.26
CA ARG A 734 22.16 -8.71 3.81
C ARG A 734 23.23 -8.24 2.82
N ARG A 735 23.04 -8.55 1.53
CA ARG A 735 24.01 -8.23 0.48
C ARG A 735 23.86 -6.79 -0.01
N LEU A 736 22.62 -6.29 -0.10
CA LEU A 736 22.33 -5.02 -0.77
C LEU A 736 22.03 -3.85 0.18
N ALA A 737 21.85 -4.08 1.48
CA ALA A 737 21.58 -3.02 2.46
C ALA A 737 22.63 -1.91 2.45
N ARG A 738 23.92 -2.25 2.53
CA ARG A 738 25.00 -1.24 2.49
C ARG A 738 24.98 -0.47 1.17
N ARG A 739 24.82 -1.18 0.04
CA ARG A 739 24.79 -0.59 -1.30
C ARG A 739 23.67 0.44 -1.44
N TYR A 740 22.46 0.15 -0.96
CA TYR A 740 21.32 1.05 -1.11
C TYR A 740 21.21 2.08 0.01
N LEU A 741 21.31 1.69 1.28
CA LEU A 741 21.12 2.61 2.41
C LEU A 741 22.26 3.61 2.55
N VAL A 742 23.50 3.24 2.19
CA VAL A 742 24.64 4.17 2.22
C VAL A 742 24.84 4.79 0.84
N GLY A 743 24.89 3.97 -0.21
CA GLY A 743 25.17 4.44 -1.57
C GLY A 743 24.09 5.36 -2.14
N ASN A 744 22.81 4.99 -2.07
CA ASN A 744 21.75 5.85 -2.60
C ASN A 744 21.58 7.13 -1.76
N THR A 745 21.71 7.04 -0.42
CA THR A 745 21.66 8.21 0.46
C THR A 745 22.79 9.19 0.14
N LEU A 746 24.01 8.69 -0.09
CA LEU A 746 25.13 9.52 -0.50
C LEU A 746 24.88 10.17 -1.88
N PHE A 747 24.31 9.42 -2.83
CA PHE A 747 23.91 9.97 -4.13
C PHE A 747 22.90 11.10 -3.98
N VAL A 748 21.84 10.91 -3.19
CA VAL A 748 20.83 11.96 -2.92
C VAL A 748 21.47 13.18 -2.24
N ALA A 749 22.31 12.98 -1.22
CA ALA A 749 22.98 14.08 -0.53
C ALA A 749 23.89 14.89 -1.46
N LEU A 750 24.70 14.22 -2.29
CA LEU A 750 25.62 14.87 -3.23
C LEU A 750 24.89 15.57 -4.38
N THR A 751 23.82 14.97 -4.90
CA THR A 751 22.98 15.59 -5.95
C THR A 751 22.26 16.83 -5.42
N LEU A 752 21.67 16.77 -4.22
CA LEU A 752 21.07 17.93 -3.56
C LEU A 752 22.10 19.02 -3.29
N ALA A 753 23.30 18.67 -2.79
CA ALA A 753 24.37 19.64 -2.56
C ALA A 753 24.81 20.35 -3.86
N ARG A 754 24.83 19.64 -5.00
CA ARG A 754 25.15 20.23 -6.32
C ARG A 754 24.02 21.14 -6.82
N LEU A 755 22.76 20.76 -6.62
CA LEU A 755 21.61 21.60 -6.99
C LEU A 755 21.57 22.90 -6.17
N VAL A 756 21.89 22.84 -4.88
CA VAL A 756 21.94 24.02 -3.99
C VAL A 756 23.10 24.96 -4.33
N ARG A 757 24.22 24.45 -4.84
CA ARG A 757 25.41 25.26 -5.20
C ARG A 757 25.33 25.94 -6.58
N GLY A 758 24.23 25.74 -7.33
CA GLY A 758 24.01 26.36 -8.64
C GLY A 758 24.69 25.61 -9.79
N ARG A 759 24.05 25.65 -10.97
CA ARG A 759 24.52 25.07 -12.24
C ARG A 759 25.78 25.80 -12.71
N GLY A 760 26.95 25.36 -12.24
CA GLY A 760 28.25 25.61 -12.88
C GLY A 760 28.49 24.60 -13.99
#